data_AF-A0A1R1PSJ5-F1
#
_entry.id   AF-A0A1R1PSJ5-F1
#
_cell.length_a   1.000
_cell.length_b   1.000
_cell.length_c   1.000
_cell.angle_alpha   90.00
_cell.angle_beta   90.00
_cell.angle_gamma   90.00
#
_symmetry.space_group_name_H-M   'P 1'
#
loop_
_entity.id
_entity.type
_entity.pdbx_description
1 polymer ?
#
loop_
_entity_poly.entity_id
_entity_poly.type
_entity_poly.pdbx_seq_one_letter_code
_entity_poly.pdbx_strand_id
1 'polypeptide(L)'
;MQKEYGITPNYNTFALLIKGYMRSRLDNVVKLLVEEFEKQGNKVEQLVLSPYLSDEEFDRLESITSGKFKNRMGVLNDIALETFLDQGSNNTNELQELKEAEQSVRKEQERMNIGNMNEKQNDTATHNKDGLLKDAESDTLGIKMLKRMLNPLEEGELTDYEKQLRLEHEANEASAHRYEVETSSYRDGELQKRRPAIQKYVSEWIPQVVEQIEAELALCKDEGLMLTPEDRERAVYAPFLRLLPPEQIANITIMETFRMVMARSNVRDNMIPDGSAKMTRVIMTLGTALRTQYHMMELQKKKNSHLLQRGLDLQGLSVSGKLFNMAVRKAQSKVEAGLAKSDWVGEWPRATTVKLGAMLVGILLKVAKIEVTELNEETGQTERKKVPAFEHSFWLSNGYRHGIIKMHLELTSIMARSSYTRILSARHLPMIVPPKPWLSYNIGGYLSFSSLCMRIHNNVEHQKYIKHLSEQGKLGTVLAGLDVLGLTKWAINKRVFTVVRDVWNSGKSLADIPPLELTESEPQRKFAVDVIPAEKFATLSEEQKTTEQQRLDAQYRQAVTDYRRKKANNHSLRCDVNYKVEIAQAFLDRPMYFPHNFDFRGRAYPLPPFFNQMGNDLCRGLITFYDGKKLGARGMFWLKVHLANTYGFDKFSHTDRVKFCDDNWDNIRDSALHPLDG
;
A
#
# COMPACT_ATOMS: atom_id res chain seq x y z
N MET A 1 33.00 -27.87 -3.83
CA MET A 1 32.23 -26.85 -4.60
C MET A 1 33.03 -26.28 -5.77
N GLN A 2 34.07 -25.46 -5.55
CA GLN A 2 34.82 -24.86 -6.67
C GLN A 2 35.56 -25.88 -7.56
N LYS A 3 36.26 -26.85 -6.94
CA LYS A 3 37.01 -27.88 -7.67
C LYS A 3 36.12 -28.88 -8.43
N GLU A 4 34.91 -29.10 -7.95
CA GLU A 4 34.05 -30.23 -8.37
C GLU A 4 32.87 -29.77 -9.23
N TYR A 5 32.37 -28.56 -8.99
CA TYR A 5 31.21 -27.98 -9.69
C TYR A 5 31.55 -26.69 -10.45
N GLY A 6 32.79 -26.20 -10.38
CA GLY A 6 33.22 -24.96 -11.06
C GLY A 6 32.58 -23.69 -10.50
N ILE A 7 31.97 -23.74 -9.30
CA ILE A 7 31.27 -22.61 -8.68
C ILE A 7 32.24 -21.83 -7.80
N THR A 8 32.47 -20.56 -8.12
CA THR A 8 33.26 -19.64 -7.30
C THR A 8 32.49 -19.23 -6.05
N PRO A 9 33.02 -19.43 -4.83
CA PRO A 9 32.37 -18.98 -3.60
C PRO A 9 32.20 -17.46 -3.59
N ASN A 10 31.02 -16.98 -3.19
CA ASN A 10 30.73 -15.56 -3.01
C ASN A 10 30.65 -15.20 -1.52
N TYR A 11 30.48 -13.91 -1.19
CA TYR A 11 30.36 -13.44 0.19
C TYR A 11 29.25 -14.14 1.00
N ASN A 12 28.14 -14.55 0.36
CA ASN A 12 27.09 -15.34 1.01
C ASN A 12 27.55 -16.75 1.39
N THR A 13 28.36 -17.37 0.54
CA THR A 13 28.93 -18.71 0.79
C THR A 13 29.81 -18.68 2.02
N PHE A 14 30.72 -17.70 2.09
CA PHE A 14 31.58 -17.51 3.25
C PHE A 14 30.79 -17.13 4.51
N ALA A 15 29.79 -16.25 4.40
CA ALA A 15 28.94 -15.89 5.53
C ALA A 15 28.18 -17.10 6.13
N LEU A 16 27.65 -18.00 5.29
CA LEU A 16 26.99 -19.23 5.75
C LEU A 16 27.96 -20.19 6.45
N LEU A 17 29.17 -20.36 5.90
CA LEU A 17 30.21 -21.19 6.52
C LEU A 17 30.65 -20.59 7.85
N ILE A 18 30.96 -19.29 7.87
CA ILE A 18 31.34 -18.53 9.06
C ILE A 18 30.26 -18.69 10.14
N LYS A 19 28.97 -18.48 9.79
CA LYS A 19 27.84 -18.70 10.69
C LYS A 19 27.79 -20.11 11.27
N GLY A 20 27.95 -21.13 10.42
CA GLY A 20 27.97 -22.53 10.83
C GLY A 20 29.07 -22.82 11.85
N TYR A 21 30.30 -22.41 11.56
CA TYR A 21 31.45 -22.64 12.44
C TYR A 21 31.43 -21.77 13.70
N MET A 22 30.87 -20.56 13.65
CA MET A 22 30.62 -19.75 14.85
C MET A 22 29.62 -20.42 15.80
N ARG A 23 28.54 -21.01 15.27
CA ARG A 23 27.58 -21.78 16.08
C ARG A 23 28.22 -23.00 16.72
N SER A 24 29.11 -23.67 16.01
CA SER A 24 29.92 -24.78 16.53
C SER A 24 31.09 -24.36 17.43
N ARG A 25 31.26 -23.06 17.70
CA ARG A 25 32.34 -22.48 18.54
C ARG A 25 33.76 -22.82 18.05
N LEU A 26 33.95 -22.95 16.75
CA LEU A 26 35.25 -23.23 16.11
C LEU A 26 35.90 -21.94 15.59
N ASP A 27 36.27 -21.05 16.50
CA ASP A 27 36.71 -19.68 16.18
C ASP A 27 38.00 -19.64 15.33
N ASN A 28 38.88 -20.63 15.47
CA ASN A 28 40.09 -20.75 14.63
C ASN A 28 39.76 -21.01 13.15
N VAL A 29 38.70 -21.77 12.88
CA VAL A 29 38.22 -22.06 11.52
C VAL A 29 37.56 -20.82 10.92
N VAL A 30 36.85 -20.05 11.74
CA VAL A 30 36.27 -18.76 11.34
C VAL A 30 37.36 -17.78 10.90
N LYS A 31 38.48 -17.66 11.64
CA LYS A 31 39.63 -16.84 11.24
C LYS A 31 40.21 -17.28 9.89
N LEU A 32 40.42 -18.59 9.70
CA LEU A 32 40.91 -19.15 8.45
C LEU A 32 39.97 -18.85 7.27
N LEU A 33 38.64 -18.92 7.48
CA LEU A 33 37.66 -18.61 6.45
C LEU A 33 37.67 -17.12 6.06
N VAL A 34 37.91 -16.23 7.02
CA VAL A 34 38.07 -14.80 6.75
C VAL A 34 39.34 -14.54 5.95
N GLU A 35 40.47 -15.17 6.30
CA GLU A 35 41.73 -15.05 5.55
C GLU A 35 41.61 -15.63 4.13
N GLU A 36 40.89 -16.73 3.97
CA GLU A 36 40.63 -17.33 2.66
C GLU A 36 39.71 -16.45 1.80
N PHE A 37 38.74 -15.77 2.43
CA PHE A 37 37.91 -14.78 1.76
C PHE A 37 38.75 -13.61 1.21
N GLU A 38 39.72 -13.12 1.99
CA GLU A 38 40.68 -12.08 1.57
C GLU A 38 41.60 -12.54 0.44
N LYS A 39 42.10 -13.78 0.51
CA LYS A 39 42.95 -14.36 -0.56
C LYS A 39 42.27 -14.44 -1.91
N GLN A 40 40.93 -14.55 -1.93
CA GLN A 40 40.15 -14.51 -3.16
C GLN A 40 39.95 -13.09 -3.72
N GLY A 41 40.60 -12.09 -3.13
CA GLY A 41 40.52 -10.68 -3.55
C GLY A 41 39.29 -9.95 -3.00
N ASN A 42 38.52 -10.57 -2.10
CA ASN A 42 37.35 -9.95 -1.49
C ASN A 42 37.75 -9.21 -0.22
N LYS A 43 37.18 -8.04 0.05
CA LYS A 43 37.40 -7.33 1.31
C LYS A 43 36.51 -7.91 2.39
N VAL A 44 37.04 -8.18 3.60
CA VAL A 44 36.28 -8.78 4.71
C VAL A 44 34.99 -8.03 5.01
N GLU A 45 35.00 -6.71 4.83
CA GLU A 45 33.85 -5.87 5.09
C GLU A 45 32.68 -6.09 4.09
N GLN A 46 32.94 -6.73 2.94
CA GLN A 46 31.89 -7.20 2.02
C GLN A 46 31.01 -8.29 2.66
N LEU A 47 31.44 -8.94 3.74
CA LEU A 47 30.58 -9.88 4.49
C LEU A 47 29.35 -9.19 5.10
N VAL A 48 29.38 -7.88 5.33
CA VAL A 48 28.21 -7.09 5.79
C VAL A 48 27.09 -7.07 4.75
N LEU A 49 27.42 -7.27 3.47
CA LEU A 49 26.43 -7.38 2.40
C LEU A 49 25.65 -8.70 2.45
N SER A 50 26.09 -9.68 3.25
CA SER A 50 25.41 -10.95 3.39
C SER A 50 24.23 -10.84 4.36
N PRO A 51 23.01 -11.20 3.95
CA PRO A 51 21.83 -11.19 4.82
C PRO A 51 21.80 -12.38 5.80
N TYR A 52 22.77 -13.30 5.71
CA TYR A 52 22.77 -14.54 6.48
C TYR A 52 23.38 -14.40 7.88
N LEU A 53 24.15 -13.34 8.12
CA LEU A 53 24.73 -13.03 9.44
C LEU A 53 23.81 -12.06 10.20
N SER A 54 23.51 -12.37 11.45
CA SER A 54 22.82 -11.43 12.36
C SER A 54 23.81 -10.44 12.98
N ASP A 55 23.29 -9.39 13.61
CA ASP A 55 24.13 -8.37 14.26
C ASP A 55 24.96 -8.98 15.42
N GLU A 56 24.37 -9.89 16.21
CA GLU A 56 25.09 -10.69 17.21
C GLU A 56 26.23 -11.54 16.61
N GLU A 57 26.01 -12.07 15.40
CA GLU A 57 27.00 -12.86 14.69
C GLU A 57 28.11 -11.97 14.10
N PHE A 58 27.80 -10.73 13.73
CA PHE A 58 28.78 -9.72 13.32
C PHE A 58 29.64 -9.23 14.50
N ASP A 59 29.04 -8.96 15.66
CA ASP A 59 29.78 -8.57 16.87
C ASP A 59 30.73 -9.68 17.30
N ARG A 60 30.27 -10.93 17.19
CA ARG A 60 31.10 -12.10 17.46
C ARG A 60 32.23 -12.22 16.43
N LEU A 61 31.97 -11.95 15.16
CA LEU A 61 33.00 -11.92 14.11
C LEU A 61 34.05 -10.83 14.36
N GLU A 62 33.65 -9.64 14.83
CA GLU A 62 34.56 -8.57 15.24
C GLU A 62 35.46 -9.01 16.40
N SER A 63 34.89 -9.70 17.40
CA SER A 63 35.66 -10.24 18.53
C SER A 63 36.66 -11.32 18.10
N ILE A 64 36.25 -12.23 17.21
CA ILE A 64 37.08 -13.33 16.71
C ILE A 64 38.21 -12.80 15.83
N THR A 65 37.94 -11.80 14.99
CA THR A 65 38.93 -11.23 14.06
C THR A 65 39.85 -10.18 14.69
N SER A 66 39.75 -9.96 16.01
CA SER A 66 40.56 -8.99 16.75
C SER A 66 40.46 -7.57 16.17
N GLY A 67 39.27 -7.17 15.71
CA GLY A 67 39.00 -5.85 15.15
C GLY A 67 39.47 -5.61 13.71
N LYS A 68 39.92 -6.66 13.00
CA LYS A 68 40.15 -6.59 11.53
C LYS A 68 38.84 -6.39 10.77
N PHE A 69 37.76 -7.04 11.21
CA PHE A 69 36.41 -6.72 10.73
C PHE A 69 35.85 -5.58 11.57
N LYS A 70 35.28 -4.56 10.90
CA LYS A 70 34.61 -3.43 11.55
C LYS A 70 33.24 -3.21 10.92
N ASN A 71 32.19 -3.38 11.71
CA ASN A 71 30.84 -3.03 11.30
C ASN A 71 30.62 -1.51 11.46
N ARG A 72 31.17 -0.68 10.55
CA ARG A 72 31.11 0.80 10.65
C ARG A 72 30.31 1.44 9.49
N MET A 73 29.58 2.51 9.82
CA MET A 73 28.67 3.32 8.96
C MET A 73 29.29 4.01 7.71
N GLY A 74 30.44 3.57 7.21
CA GLY A 74 31.11 4.13 6.03
C GLY A 74 31.61 3.09 5.04
N VAL A 75 31.93 1.88 5.52
CA VAL A 75 32.65 0.89 4.73
C VAL A 75 31.81 0.36 3.55
N LEU A 76 30.49 0.32 3.70
CA LEU A 76 29.57 -0.09 2.62
C LEU A 76 29.52 0.92 1.46
N ASN A 77 29.61 2.22 1.75
CA ASN A 77 29.69 3.26 0.73
C ASN A 77 31.04 3.22 0.03
N ASP A 78 32.12 3.03 0.80
CA ASP A 78 33.48 2.90 0.27
C ASP A 78 33.60 1.67 -0.64
N ILE A 79 33.07 0.50 -0.24
CA ILE A 79 33.01 -0.71 -1.06
C ILE A 79 32.18 -0.48 -2.34
N ALA A 80 31.02 0.18 -2.26
CA ALA A 80 30.18 0.45 -3.43
C ALA A 80 30.89 1.37 -4.45
N LEU A 81 31.67 2.33 -3.95
CA LEU A 81 32.52 3.22 -4.74
C LEU A 81 33.72 2.49 -5.34
N GLU A 82 34.42 1.66 -4.58
CA GLU A 82 35.59 0.91 -5.05
C GLU A 82 35.23 -0.19 -6.06
N THR A 83 34.11 -0.90 -5.86
CA THR A 83 33.61 -1.89 -6.82
C THR A 83 33.26 -1.24 -8.18
N PHE A 84 32.94 0.06 -8.17
CA PHE A 84 32.74 0.84 -9.39
C PHE A 84 34.08 1.21 -10.05
N LEU A 85 35.10 1.56 -9.26
CA LEU A 85 36.45 1.88 -9.76
C LEU A 85 37.14 0.67 -10.41
N ASP A 86 36.92 -0.54 -9.88
CA ASP A 86 37.52 -1.79 -10.39
C ASP A 86 36.94 -2.26 -11.74
N GLN A 87 35.79 -1.73 -12.18
CA GLN A 87 35.11 -2.16 -13.41
C GLN A 87 35.12 -1.12 -14.57
N GLY A 88 36.02 -0.13 -14.52
CA GLY A 88 36.42 0.64 -15.71
C GLY A 88 35.84 2.05 -15.83
N SER A 89 36.30 2.97 -14.98
CA SER A 89 36.29 4.41 -15.31
C SER A 89 37.72 4.95 -15.33
N ASN A 90 38.38 4.95 -16.50
CA ASN A 90 39.64 5.67 -16.73
C ASN A 90 39.44 7.21 -16.82
N ASN A 91 38.54 7.78 -16.00
CA ASN A 91 38.22 9.20 -16.06
C ASN A 91 38.63 9.89 -14.75
N THR A 92 39.82 10.48 -14.77
CA THR A 92 40.49 11.11 -13.63
C THR A 92 39.76 12.33 -13.06
N ASN A 93 38.91 13.00 -13.86
CA ASN A 93 38.12 14.16 -13.41
C ASN A 93 36.95 13.77 -12.49
N GLU A 94 36.24 12.66 -12.77
CA GLU A 94 35.18 12.18 -11.87
C GLU A 94 35.76 11.73 -10.52
N LEU A 95 36.98 11.21 -10.51
CA LEU A 95 37.70 10.78 -9.31
C LEU A 95 38.06 11.95 -8.38
N GLN A 96 38.35 13.11 -8.94
CA GLN A 96 38.72 14.33 -8.21
C GLN A 96 37.48 14.97 -7.58
N GLU A 97 36.38 15.09 -8.34
CA GLU A 97 35.09 15.59 -7.84
C GLU A 97 34.52 14.71 -6.72
N LEU A 98 34.73 13.38 -6.78
CA LEU A 98 34.32 12.43 -5.75
C LEU A 98 35.13 12.55 -4.45
N LYS A 99 36.45 12.78 -4.54
CA LYS A 99 37.32 12.99 -3.36
C LYS A 99 37.05 14.32 -2.66
N GLU A 100 36.75 15.37 -3.42
CA GLU A 100 36.33 16.67 -2.89
C GLU A 100 34.94 16.59 -2.22
N ALA A 101 34.02 15.81 -2.80
CA ALA A 101 32.74 15.49 -2.18
C ALA A 101 32.92 14.66 -0.88
N GLU A 102 33.84 13.71 -0.82
CA GLU A 102 34.12 12.91 0.39
C GLU A 102 34.61 13.77 1.58
N GLN A 103 35.51 14.73 1.32
CA GLN A 103 36.02 15.64 2.35
C GLN A 103 34.97 16.62 2.88
N SER A 104 34.04 17.08 2.02
CA SER A 104 32.91 17.91 2.45
C SER A 104 31.90 17.11 3.26
N VAL A 105 31.69 15.84 2.93
CA VAL A 105 30.79 14.91 3.63
C VAL A 105 31.26 14.57 5.04
N ARG A 106 32.56 14.28 5.22
CA ARG A 106 33.11 14.03 6.57
C ARG A 106 32.93 15.26 7.47
N LYS A 107 33.12 16.46 6.92
CA LYS A 107 32.87 17.72 7.63
C LYS A 107 31.40 17.94 7.99
N GLU A 108 30.46 17.56 7.13
CA GLU A 108 29.00 17.69 7.40
C GLU A 108 28.48 16.61 8.37
N GLN A 109 29.01 15.38 8.31
CA GLN A 109 28.69 14.30 9.24
C GLN A 109 29.22 14.58 10.66
N GLU A 110 30.40 15.19 10.77
CA GLU A 110 30.90 15.69 12.05
C GLU A 110 30.01 16.81 12.61
N ARG A 111 29.45 17.69 11.75
CA ARG A 111 28.46 18.71 12.17
C ARG A 111 27.13 18.11 12.62
N MET A 112 26.60 17.12 11.92
CA MET A 112 25.33 16.45 12.25
C MET A 112 25.44 15.57 13.51
N ASN A 113 26.59 14.93 13.76
CA ASN A 113 26.84 14.21 15.01
C ASN A 113 26.99 15.12 16.23
N ILE A 114 27.49 16.35 16.05
CA ILE A 114 27.54 17.36 17.12
C ILE A 114 26.13 17.94 17.41
N GLY A 115 25.26 18.05 16.39
CA GLY A 115 23.86 18.44 16.57
C GLY A 115 23.04 17.42 17.38
N ASN A 116 23.20 16.13 17.10
CA ASN A 116 22.48 15.05 17.79
C ASN A 116 22.91 14.83 19.26
N MET A 117 24.07 15.33 19.69
CA MET A 117 24.45 15.30 21.11
C MET A 117 23.86 16.47 21.92
N ASN A 118 23.41 17.54 21.26
CA ASN A 118 22.88 18.75 21.91
C ASN A 118 21.35 18.89 21.86
N GLU A 119 20.62 18.02 21.15
CA GLU A 119 19.13 17.99 21.15
C GLU A 119 18.54 17.00 22.16
N LYS A 120 19.22 16.77 23.30
CA LYS A 120 18.60 16.24 24.52
C LYS A 120 18.19 17.38 25.46
N GLN A 121 17.43 18.36 24.98
CA GLN A 121 16.74 19.29 25.86
C GLN A 121 15.34 19.62 25.34
N ASN A 122 14.36 19.08 26.07
CA ASN A 122 13.02 19.62 26.30
C ASN A 122 12.20 20.09 25.10
N ASP A 123 11.48 19.14 24.48
CA ASP A 123 10.14 19.41 23.96
C ASP A 123 9.17 18.35 24.50
N THR A 124 8.90 18.41 25.81
CA THR A 124 7.64 17.90 26.34
C THR A 124 6.53 18.86 25.92
N ALA A 125 6.13 18.79 24.65
CA ALA A 125 4.86 19.35 24.23
C ALA A 125 3.77 18.48 24.85
N THR A 126 3.22 18.94 25.97
CA THR A 126 1.96 18.45 26.53
C THR A 126 0.93 18.40 25.41
N HIS A 127 0.44 17.19 25.09
CA HIS A 127 -0.73 16.99 24.26
C HIS A 127 -1.91 17.75 24.89
N ASN A 128 -2.17 18.98 24.43
CA ASN A 128 -3.43 19.64 24.71
C ASN A 128 -4.52 18.89 23.93
N LYS A 129 -5.13 17.91 24.61
CA LYS A 129 -6.31 17.17 24.17
C LYS A 129 -7.61 17.98 24.33
N ASP A 130 -7.58 19.27 24.04
CA ASP A 130 -8.80 20.08 24.06
C ASP A 130 -9.44 20.11 22.68
N GLY A 131 -10.48 19.29 22.52
CA GLY A 131 -11.35 19.24 21.35
C GLY A 131 -11.16 18.00 20.48
N LEU A 132 -11.38 16.81 21.07
CA LEU A 132 -11.68 15.59 20.30
C LEU A 132 -12.77 15.91 19.26
N LEU A 133 -12.63 15.39 18.04
CA LEU A 133 -13.75 15.24 17.11
C LEU A 133 -14.89 14.63 17.94
N LYS A 134 -16.07 15.27 17.99
CA LYS A 134 -17.22 14.65 18.65
C LYS A 134 -17.37 13.29 17.98
N ASP A 135 -17.22 12.21 18.75
CA ASP A 135 -17.34 10.85 18.25
C ASP A 135 -18.63 10.78 17.44
N ALA A 136 -18.50 10.80 16.12
CA ALA A 136 -19.65 10.75 15.27
C ALA A 136 -20.28 9.38 15.56
N GLU A 137 -21.57 9.36 15.92
CA GLU A 137 -22.37 8.14 16.15
C GLU A 137 -22.36 7.16 14.94
N SER A 138 -21.66 7.49 13.84
CA SER A 138 -21.33 6.58 12.76
C SER A 138 -19.82 6.31 12.67
N ASP A 139 -19.26 5.65 13.68
CA ASP A 139 -17.89 5.14 13.63
C ASP A 139 -17.87 3.94 12.66
N THR A 140 -17.94 4.25 11.36
CA THR A 140 -17.96 3.25 10.29
C THR A 140 -16.71 2.38 10.41
N LEU A 141 -16.83 1.08 10.14
CA LEU A 141 -15.71 0.15 10.26
C LEU A 141 -14.44 0.65 9.56
N GLY A 142 -14.61 1.31 8.40
CA GLY A 142 -13.50 1.90 7.67
C GLY A 142 -12.66 2.92 8.46
N ILE A 143 -13.30 3.68 9.35
CA ILE A 143 -12.67 4.70 10.20
C ILE A 143 -12.05 4.07 11.44
N LYS A 144 -12.72 3.11 12.10
CA LYS A 144 -12.11 2.34 13.20
C LYS A 144 -10.78 1.72 12.79
N MET A 145 -10.73 1.23 11.56
CA MET A 145 -9.54 0.66 10.96
C MET A 145 -8.48 1.69 10.62
N LEU A 146 -8.88 2.86 10.12
CA LEU A 146 -7.96 3.95 9.88
C LEU A 146 -7.31 4.39 11.20
N LYS A 147 -8.11 4.55 12.26
CA LYS A 147 -7.63 4.85 13.61
C LYS A 147 -6.61 3.79 14.06
N ARG A 148 -6.93 2.49 13.93
CA ARG A 148 -5.96 1.41 14.19
C ARG A 148 -4.66 1.54 13.39
N MET A 149 -4.74 1.82 12.09
CA MET A 149 -3.55 2.03 11.25
C MET A 149 -2.71 3.23 11.68
N LEU A 150 -3.34 4.24 12.30
CA LEU A 150 -2.69 5.44 12.79
C LEU A 150 -2.20 5.30 14.25
N ASN A 151 -2.68 4.32 15.02
CA ASN A 151 -2.24 4.07 16.41
C ASN A 151 -0.71 4.04 16.60
N PRO A 152 0.11 3.43 15.71
CA PRO A 152 1.57 3.43 15.88
C PRO A 152 2.18 4.83 15.92
N LEU A 153 1.48 5.85 15.41
CA LEU A 153 1.92 7.22 15.49
C LEU A 153 1.88 7.73 16.94
N GLU A 154 0.91 7.32 17.75
CA GLU A 154 0.73 7.80 19.13
C GLU A 154 1.72 7.18 20.13
N GLU A 155 2.42 6.11 19.75
CA GLU A 155 3.38 5.43 20.61
C GLU A 155 4.65 6.27 20.83
N GLY A 156 4.93 6.68 22.07
CA GLY A 156 6.04 7.59 22.39
C GLY A 156 7.44 6.95 22.36
N GLU A 157 7.55 5.64 22.56
CA GLU A 157 8.84 4.96 22.81
C GLU A 157 9.64 4.60 21.55
N LEU A 158 9.03 4.67 20.36
CA LEU A 158 9.65 4.24 19.09
C LEU A 158 10.32 5.38 18.34
N THR A 159 11.32 5.04 17.53
CA THR A 159 11.88 5.98 16.53
C THR A 159 10.88 6.21 15.39
N ASP A 160 10.96 7.37 14.70
CA ASP A 160 10.07 7.67 13.57
C ASP A 160 10.17 6.63 12.43
N TYR A 161 11.34 6.04 12.23
CA TYR A 161 11.51 4.97 11.26
C TYR A 161 10.77 3.69 11.68
N GLU A 162 10.86 3.28 12.95
CA GLU A 162 10.13 2.12 13.46
C GLU A 162 8.61 2.36 13.45
N LYS A 163 8.16 3.58 13.78
CA LYS A 163 6.76 3.98 13.65
C LYS A 163 6.28 3.86 12.20
N GLN A 164 7.09 4.28 11.22
CA GLN A 164 6.77 4.12 9.80
C GLN A 164 6.63 2.63 9.42
N LEU A 165 7.56 1.78 9.84
CA LEU A 165 7.48 0.34 9.56
C LEU A 165 6.21 -0.30 10.15
N ARG A 166 5.86 0.05 11.40
CA ARG A 166 4.63 -0.42 12.04
C ARG A 166 3.39 0.09 11.32
N LEU A 167 3.37 1.36 10.91
CA LEU A 167 2.27 1.95 10.14
C LEU A 167 2.07 1.24 8.79
N GLU A 168 3.15 0.89 8.08
CA GLU A 168 3.06 0.10 6.86
C GLU A 168 2.57 -1.33 7.13
N HIS A 169 2.97 -1.95 8.24
CA HIS A 169 2.48 -3.27 8.62
C HIS A 169 1.00 -3.27 8.96
N GLU A 170 0.55 -2.39 9.86
CA GLU A 170 -0.86 -2.25 10.23
C GLU A 170 -1.71 -1.92 9.01
N ALA A 171 -1.18 -1.20 8.01
CA ALA A 171 -1.86 -0.97 6.75
C ALA A 171 -2.14 -2.24 5.93
N ASN A 172 -1.23 -3.22 5.98
CA ASN A 172 -1.38 -4.52 5.35
C ASN A 172 -2.32 -5.42 6.18
N GLU A 173 -2.14 -5.43 7.50
CA GLU A 173 -2.88 -6.28 8.43
C GLU A 173 -4.33 -5.82 8.63
N ALA A 174 -4.57 -4.50 8.57
CA ALA A 174 -5.90 -3.91 8.57
C ALA A 174 -6.80 -4.57 7.53
N SER A 175 -6.32 -4.83 6.30
CA SER A 175 -7.14 -5.52 5.29
C SER A 175 -7.63 -6.90 5.76
N ALA A 176 -6.84 -7.65 6.53
CA ALA A 176 -7.23 -8.94 7.12
C ALA A 176 -8.15 -8.76 8.34
N HIS A 177 -7.87 -7.80 9.22
CA HIS A 177 -8.70 -7.55 10.41
C HIS A 177 -10.07 -6.93 10.08
N ARG A 178 -10.21 -6.17 8.97
CA ARG A 178 -11.52 -5.70 8.47
C ARG A 178 -12.49 -6.86 8.41
N TYR A 179 -11.95 -7.92 7.83
CA TYR A 179 -12.68 -9.09 7.48
C TYR A 179 -13.12 -9.86 8.74
N GLU A 180 -12.24 -9.96 9.74
CA GLU A 180 -12.55 -10.57 11.04
C GLU A 180 -13.59 -9.78 11.84
N VAL A 181 -13.48 -8.44 11.89
CA VAL A 181 -14.43 -7.59 12.63
C VAL A 181 -15.80 -7.55 11.97
N GLU A 182 -15.85 -7.49 10.63
CA GLU A 182 -17.11 -7.71 9.90
C GLU A 182 -17.69 -9.05 10.34
N THR A 183 -16.92 -10.12 10.22
CA THR A 183 -17.34 -11.48 10.58
C THR A 183 -17.85 -11.61 12.03
N SER A 184 -17.18 -11.02 13.03
CA SER A 184 -17.55 -11.14 14.44
C SER A 184 -18.76 -10.28 14.82
N SER A 185 -18.84 -9.04 14.31
CA SER A 185 -19.98 -8.14 14.55
C SER A 185 -21.29 -8.66 13.94
N TYR A 186 -21.24 -9.66 13.06
CA TYR A 186 -22.41 -10.35 12.51
C TYR A 186 -22.83 -11.62 13.28
N ARG A 187 -22.00 -12.13 14.19
CA ARG A 187 -22.38 -13.22 15.12
C ARG A 187 -23.28 -12.69 16.24
N ASP A 188 -23.04 -11.47 16.69
CA ASP A 188 -23.83 -10.77 17.71
C ASP A 188 -25.02 -10.03 17.10
N GLY A 189 -26.05 -10.77 16.65
CA GLY A 189 -27.48 -10.39 16.56
C GLY A 189 -27.97 -9.10 15.87
N GLU A 190 -27.35 -7.93 16.07
CA GLU A 190 -27.96 -6.61 15.83
C GLU A 190 -28.00 -6.16 14.35
N LEU A 191 -27.14 -6.70 13.48
CA LEU A 191 -27.01 -6.25 12.07
C LEU A 191 -27.53 -7.25 11.02
N GLN A 192 -28.41 -8.18 11.40
CA GLN A 192 -28.94 -9.20 10.47
C GLN A 192 -29.71 -8.63 9.26
N LYS A 193 -30.29 -7.42 9.37
CA LYS A 193 -31.10 -6.82 8.29
C LYS A 193 -30.30 -6.15 7.16
N ARG A 194 -28.98 -6.00 7.30
CA ARG A 194 -28.10 -5.37 6.28
C ARG A 194 -26.82 -6.16 6.02
N ARG A 195 -26.90 -7.50 5.89
CA ARG A 195 -25.76 -8.29 5.39
C ARG A 195 -25.43 -7.87 3.96
N PRO A 196 -24.21 -7.39 3.63
CA PRO A 196 -23.66 -7.62 2.30
C PRO A 196 -23.57 -9.14 2.16
N ALA A 197 -24.40 -9.74 1.31
CA ALA A 197 -24.60 -11.20 1.29
C ALA A 197 -23.29 -12.00 1.10
N ILE A 198 -22.23 -11.38 0.59
CA ILE A 198 -20.90 -11.95 0.47
C ILE A 198 -20.21 -12.25 1.81
N GLN A 199 -20.28 -11.34 2.79
CA GLN A 199 -19.54 -11.48 4.06
C GLN A 199 -20.01 -12.68 4.86
N LYS A 200 -21.31 -12.99 4.81
CA LYS A 200 -21.88 -14.24 5.35
C LYS A 200 -21.10 -15.45 4.82
N TYR A 201 -20.98 -15.57 3.51
CA TYR A 201 -20.38 -16.74 2.89
C TYR A 201 -18.89 -16.85 3.20
N VAL A 202 -18.14 -15.76 3.08
CA VAL A 202 -16.70 -15.80 3.40
C VAL A 202 -16.49 -16.18 4.87
N SER A 203 -17.36 -15.71 5.79
CA SER A 203 -17.23 -16.00 7.23
C SER A 203 -17.51 -17.46 7.57
N GLU A 204 -18.36 -18.09 6.78
CA GLU A 204 -18.62 -19.52 6.86
C GLU A 204 -17.46 -20.32 6.24
N TRP A 205 -16.82 -19.81 5.18
CA TRP A 205 -15.78 -20.53 4.45
C TRP A 205 -14.43 -20.52 5.15
N ILE A 206 -13.99 -19.43 5.79
CA ILE A 206 -12.63 -19.35 6.37
C ILE A 206 -12.34 -20.45 7.39
N PRO A 207 -13.18 -20.67 8.43
CA PRO A 207 -12.92 -21.74 9.39
C PRO A 207 -12.82 -23.11 8.73
N GLN A 208 -13.65 -23.37 7.72
CA GLN A 208 -13.63 -24.63 6.97
C GLN A 208 -12.38 -24.76 6.09
N VAL A 209 -11.92 -23.67 5.47
CA VAL A 209 -10.66 -23.67 4.70
C VAL A 209 -9.46 -23.87 5.63
N VAL A 210 -9.47 -23.25 6.81
CA VAL A 210 -8.44 -23.45 7.85
C VAL A 210 -8.37 -24.90 8.27
N GLU A 211 -9.51 -25.52 8.61
CA GLU A 211 -9.58 -26.94 8.99
C GLU A 211 -9.00 -27.85 7.90
N GLN A 212 -9.31 -27.58 6.62
CA GLN A 212 -8.76 -28.35 5.50
C GLN A 212 -7.25 -28.11 5.29
N ILE A 213 -6.75 -26.89 5.54
CA ILE A 213 -5.32 -26.61 5.48
C ILE A 213 -4.58 -27.31 6.62
N GLU A 214 -5.14 -27.31 7.83
CA GLU A 214 -4.59 -28.03 8.99
C GLU A 214 -4.59 -29.54 8.76
N ALA A 215 -5.66 -30.08 8.18
CA ALA A 215 -5.72 -31.48 7.79
C ALA A 215 -4.64 -31.82 6.74
N GLU A 216 -4.45 -30.96 5.73
CA GLU A 216 -3.40 -31.17 4.72
C GLU A 216 -1.98 -31.07 5.34
N LEU A 217 -1.78 -30.15 6.28
CA LEU A 217 -0.54 -30.03 7.05
C LEU A 217 -0.25 -31.29 7.88
N ALA A 218 -1.27 -31.90 8.48
CA ALA A 218 -1.12 -33.16 9.20
C ALA A 218 -0.73 -34.35 8.30
N LEU A 219 -1.17 -34.31 7.02
CA LEU A 219 -0.79 -35.31 6.02
C LEU A 219 0.62 -35.09 5.44
N CYS A 220 1.19 -33.89 5.60
CA CYS A 220 2.53 -33.57 5.15
C CYS A 220 3.60 -34.19 6.06
N LYS A 221 4.06 -35.39 5.72
CA LYS A 221 5.16 -36.10 6.40
C LYS A 221 6.54 -35.55 6.01
N ASP A 222 7.53 -35.72 6.88
CA ASP A 222 8.92 -35.34 6.61
C ASP A 222 9.60 -36.33 5.63
N GLU A 223 10.66 -35.88 4.95
CA GLU A 223 11.30 -36.56 3.80
C GLU A 223 11.67 -38.04 4.04
N GLY A 224 11.90 -38.45 5.30
CA GLY A 224 12.24 -39.83 5.67
C GLY A 224 11.09 -40.84 5.68
N LEU A 225 9.83 -40.42 5.50
CA LEU A 225 8.62 -41.25 5.66
C LEU A 225 7.74 -41.30 4.38
N MET A 226 8.34 -41.05 3.21
CA MET A 226 7.67 -40.93 1.92
C MET A 226 7.40 -42.30 1.26
N LEU A 227 6.24 -42.92 1.51
CA LEU A 227 5.90 -44.24 0.94
C LEU A 227 5.06 -44.18 -0.34
N THR A 228 4.29 -43.12 -0.58
CA THR A 228 3.37 -43.03 -1.74
C THR A 228 3.76 -41.92 -2.74
N PRO A 229 3.29 -42.00 -4.01
CA PRO A 229 3.48 -40.91 -4.99
C PRO A 229 2.87 -39.57 -4.52
N GLU A 230 1.80 -39.62 -3.75
CA GLU A 230 1.11 -38.46 -3.17
C GLU A 230 1.96 -37.81 -2.06
N ASP A 231 2.64 -38.62 -1.24
CA ASP A 231 3.60 -38.12 -0.24
C ASP A 231 4.73 -37.35 -0.94
N ARG A 232 5.26 -37.86 -2.05
CA ARG A 232 6.29 -37.17 -2.85
C ARG A 232 5.79 -35.84 -3.43
N GLU A 233 4.50 -35.75 -3.77
CA GLU A 233 3.90 -34.50 -4.22
C GLU A 233 3.74 -33.49 -3.09
N ARG A 234 3.28 -33.94 -1.91
CA ARG A 234 3.19 -33.14 -0.68
C ARG A 234 4.55 -32.60 -0.25
N ALA A 235 5.61 -33.40 -0.36
CA ALA A 235 6.98 -33.00 -0.07
C ALA A 235 7.41 -31.69 -0.75
N VAL A 236 6.91 -31.44 -1.97
CA VAL A 236 7.32 -30.29 -2.80
C VAL A 236 6.83 -28.96 -2.23
N TYR A 237 5.66 -28.95 -1.58
CA TYR A 237 5.03 -27.73 -1.07
C TYR A 237 4.89 -27.70 0.46
N ALA A 238 5.02 -28.84 1.15
CA ALA A 238 4.92 -28.95 2.61
C ALA A 238 5.83 -27.97 3.38
N PRO A 239 7.13 -27.81 3.02
CA PRO A 239 8.00 -26.86 3.72
C PRO A 239 7.49 -25.42 3.63
N PHE A 240 6.86 -25.07 2.51
CA PHE A 240 6.37 -23.72 2.23
C PHE A 240 5.01 -23.45 2.87
N LEU A 241 4.17 -24.49 2.98
CA LEU A 241 2.88 -24.40 3.67
C LEU A 241 3.06 -24.17 5.18
N ARG A 242 4.15 -24.70 5.78
CA ARG A 242 4.49 -24.51 7.21
C ARG A 242 5.03 -23.10 7.54
N LEU A 243 5.33 -22.26 6.54
CA LEU A 243 5.95 -20.95 6.76
C LEU A 243 4.98 -19.88 7.29
N LEU A 244 3.68 -20.06 7.07
CA LEU A 244 2.64 -19.11 7.42
C LEU A 244 1.54 -19.77 8.26
N PRO A 245 0.88 -19.03 9.17
CA PRO A 245 -0.28 -19.53 9.90
C PRO A 245 -1.44 -19.94 8.95
N PRO A 246 -2.15 -21.04 9.22
CA PRO A 246 -3.28 -21.50 8.40
C PRO A 246 -4.37 -20.45 8.17
N GLU A 247 -4.68 -19.63 9.19
CA GLU A 247 -5.66 -18.54 9.11
C GLU A 247 -5.27 -17.48 8.06
N GLN A 248 -4.00 -17.09 8.03
CA GLN A 248 -3.49 -16.13 7.05
C GLN A 248 -3.54 -16.73 5.64
N ILE A 249 -3.17 -18.00 5.48
CA ILE A 249 -3.22 -18.70 4.20
C ILE A 249 -4.66 -18.77 3.67
N ALA A 250 -5.62 -19.11 4.53
CA ALA A 250 -7.04 -19.16 4.18
C ALA A 250 -7.57 -17.79 3.71
N ASN A 251 -7.26 -16.74 4.47
CA ASN A 251 -7.62 -15.36 4.14
C ASN A 251 -7.06 -14.94 2.78
N ILE A 252 -5.75 -15.13 2.56
CA ILE A 252 -5.09 -14.80 1.28
C ILE A 252 -5.72 -15.60 0.13
N THR A 253 -6.01 -16.89 0.35
CA THR A 253 -6.57 -17.77 -0.67
C THR A 253 -7.92 -17.27 -1.17
N ILE A 254 -8.83 -16.95 -0.26
CA ILE A 254 -10.16 -16.48 -0.61
C ILE A 254 -10.11 -15.08 -1.23
N MET A 255 -9.37 -14.16 -0.60
CA MET A 255 -9.28 -12.77 -1.03
C MET A 255 -8.67 -12.62 -2.42
N GLU A 256 -7.56 -13.31 -2.68
CA GLU A 256 -6.86 -13.21 -3.96
C GLU A 256 -7.63 -13.94 -5.08
N THR A 257 -8.31 -15.05 -4.76
CA THR A 257 -9.22 -15.71 -5.71
C THR A 257 -10.36 -14.77 -6.12
N PHE A 258 -11.02 -14.13 -5.15
CA PHE A 258 -12.03 -13.11 -5.44
C PHE A 258 -11.48 -11.95 -6.26
N ARG A 259 -10.32 -11.42 -5.88
CA ARG A 259 -9.65 -10.33 -6.60
C ARG A 259 -9.44 -10.71 -8.06
N MET A 260 -8.95 -11.91 -8.34
CA MET A 260 -8.64 -12.37 -9.69
C MET A 260 -9.91 -12.65 -10.52
N VAL A 261 -10.94 -13.25 -9.92
CA VAL A 261 -12.19 -13.57 -10.60
C VAL A 261 -13.04 -12.31 -10.85
N MET A 262 -12.94 -11.30 -9.98
CA MET A 262 -13.62 -10.01 -10.11
C MET A 262 -12.84 -8.97 -10.92
N ALA A 263 -11.53 -9.14 -11.09
CA ALA A 263 -10.73 -8.25 -11.91
C ALA A 263 -11.24 -8.30 -13.35
N ARG A 264 -11.86 -7.22 -13.83
CA ARG A 264 -12.25 -7.09 -15.24
C ARG A 264 -11.03 -7.37 -16.12
N SER A 265 -11.08 -8.46 -16.88
CA SER A 265 -10.04 -8.84 -17.81
C SER A 265 -10.10 -7.92 -19.04
N ASN A 266 -9.64 -6.67 -18.91
CA ASN A 266 -9.49 -5.76 -20.05
C ASN A 266 -8.22 -6.06 -20.87
N VAL A 267 -7.87 -7.34 -21.00
CA VAL A 267 -6.94 -7.79 -22.05
C VAL A 267 -7.78 -7.91 -23.31
N ARG A 268 -7.17 -7.68 -24.48
CA ARG A 268 -7.76 -8.00 -25.80
C ARG A 268 -8.32 -9.45 -25.91
N ASP A 269 -8.09 -10.31 -24.92
CA ASP A 269 -8.73 -11.61 -24.68
C ASP A 269 -10.21 -11.45 -24.25
N ASN A 270 -11.04 -10.83 -25.09
CA ASN A 270 -12.51 -10.81 -24.99
C ASN A 270 -13.15 -12.21 -25.15
N MET A 271 -12.50 -13.27 -24.68
CA MET A 271 -12.92 -14.66 -24.85
C MET A 271 -13.02 -15.38 -23.51
N ILE A 272 -13.35 -14.73 -22.40
CA ILE A 272 -13.72 -15.48 -21.17
C ILE A 272 -14.91 -14.75 -20.52
N PRO A 273 -15.96 -15.44 -20.05
CA PRO A 273 -17.14 -14.81 -19.45
C PRO A 273 -16.83 -13.93 -18.24
N ASP A 274 -17.63 -12.87 -18.05
CA ASP A 274 -17.58 -12.04 -16.84
C ASP A 274 -17.75 -12.89 -15.57
N GLY A 275 -17.01 -12.57 -14.51
CA GLY A 275 -17.00 -13.35 -13.27
C GLY A 275 -16.20 -14.65 -13.39
N SER A 276 -15.21 -14.71 -14.27
CA SER A 276 -14.30 -15.86 -14.36
C SER A 276 -12.86 -15.47 -14.67
N ALA A 277 -11.92 -16.34 -14.28
CA ALA A 277 -10.49 -16.13 -14.46
C ALA A 277 -9.77 -17.40 -14.93
N LYS A 278 -8.70 -17.25 -15.73
CA LYS A 278 -7.82 -18.37 -16.12
C LYS A 278 -7.23 -19.00 -14.84
N MET A 279 -7.41 -20.30 -14.67
CA MET A 279 -6.97 -21.04 -13.47
C MET A 279 -5.47 -20.88 -13.22
N THR A 280 -4.66 -20.93 -14.28
CA THR A 280 -3.20 -20.75 -14.21
C THR A 280 -2.81 -19.40 -13.64
N ARG A 281 -3.57 -18.35 -13.93
CA ARG A 281 -3.34 -17.00 -13.39
C ARG A 281 -3.67 -16.95 -11.91
N VAL A 282 -4.82 -17.50 -11.50
CA VAL A 282 -5.24 -17.54 -10.08
C VAL A 282 -4.20 -18.26 -9.24
N ILE A 283 -3.77 -19.45 -9.68
CA ILE A 283 -2.76 -20.27 -8.99
C ILE A 283 -1.42 -19.53 -8.84
N MET A 284 -0.91 -18.93 -9.92
CA MET A 284 0.37 -18.22 -9.90
C MET A 284 0.32 -16.98 -9.00
N THR A 285 -0.78 -16.22 -9.05
CA THR A 285 -0.95 -15.04 -8.22
C THR A 285 -1.04 -15.42 -6.74
N LEU A 286 -1.75 -16.49 -6.40
CA LEU A 286 -1.85 -17.00 -5.03
C LEU A 286 -0.48 -17.37 -4.45
N GLY A 287 0.30 -18.17 -5.17
CA GLY A 287 1.64 -18.52 -4.69
C GLY A 287 2.57 -17.30 -4.56
N THR A 288 2.42 -16.31 -5.45
CA THR A 288 3.16 -15.04 -5.34
C THR A 288 2.71 -14.21 -4.13
N ALA A 289 1.42 -14.19 -3.83
CA ALA A 289 0.84 -13.47 -2.70
C ALA A 289 1.31 -14.06 -1.36
N LEU A 290 1.29 -15.40 -1.22
CA LEU A 290 1.79 -16.10 -0.04
C LEU A 290 3.28 -15.83 0.18
N ARG A 291 4.08 -15.91 -0.89
CA ARG A 291 5.51 -15.55 -0.83
C ARG A 291 5.70 -14.12 -0.32
N THR A 292 4.95 -13.17 -0.85
CA THR A 292 5.05 -11.76 -0.45
C THR A 292 4.71 -11.58 1.03
N GLN A 293 3.69 -12.26 1.53
CA GLN A 293 3.31 -12.20 2.94
C GLN A 293 4.35 -12.85 3.84
N TYR A 294 4.93 -13.99 3.44
CA TYR A 294 6.05 -14.59 4.17
C TYR A 294 7.28 -13.66 4.22
N HIS A 295 7.62 -13.03 3.09
CA HIS A 295 8.72 -12.07 3.05
C HIS A 295 8.49 -10.90 4.02
N MET A 296 7.27 -10.38 4.09
CA MET A 296 6.90 -9.33 5.05
C MET A 296 7.04 -9.80 6.50
N MET A 297 6.57 -11.01 6.82
CA MET A 297 6.67 -11.58 8.18
C MET A 297 8.13 -11.80 8.61
N GLU A 298 8.97 -12.30 7.71
CA GLU A 298 10.38 -12.54 8.01
C GLU A 298 11.21 -11.25 8.13
N LEU A 299 10.87 -10.21 7.34
CA LEU A 299 11.45 -8.88 7.51
C LEU A 299 11.17 -8.29 8.90
N GLN A 300 10.08 -8.69 9.55
CA GLN A 300 9.78 -8.27 10.93
C GLN A 300 10.52 -9.10 11.99
N LYS A 301 10.56 -10.43 11.83
CA LYS A 301 11.25 -11.32 12.78
C LYS A 301 12.74 -11.05 12.81
N LYS A 302 13.33 -10.77 11.65
CA LYS A 302 14.72 -10.36 11.53
C LYS A 302 14.80 -8.85 11.63
N LYS A 303 14.85 -8.33 12.87
CA LYS A 303 15.47 -7.05 13.17
C LYS A 303 16.97 -7.13 12.82
N ASN A 304 17.29 -7.17 11.54
CA ASN A 304 18.65 -6.96 11.05
C ASN A 304 18.91 -5.46 11.17
N SER A 305 19.49 -5.02 12.28
CA SER A 305 19.83 -3.61 12.51
C SER A 305 20.72 -3.09 11.38
N HIS A 306 21.54 -3.94 10.74
CA HIS A 306 22.35 -3.56 9.58
C HIS A 306 21.52 -3.29 8.30
N LEU A 307 20.46 -4.07 8.00
CA LEU A 307 19.59 -3.78 6.84
C LEU A 307 18.76 -2.53 7.09
N LEU A 308 18.32 -2.34 8.33
CA LEU A 308 17.69 -1.13 8.82
C LEU A 308 18.61 0.08 8.68
N GLN A 309 19.85 -0.03 9.19
CA GLN A 309 20.90 0.99 9.07
C GLN A 309 21.23 1.30 7.62
N ARG A 310 21.30 0.29 6.74
CA ARG A 310 21.51 0.51 5.31
C ARG A 310 20.34 1.27 4.66
N GLY A 311 19.11 0.96 5.04
CA GLY A 311 17.93 1.71 4.62
C GLY A 311 18.02 3.18 5.03
N LEU A 312 18.42 3.42 6.30
CA LEU A 312 18.69 4.75 6.84
C LEU A 312 19.86 5.45 6.12
N ASP A 313 20.92 4.74 5.77
CA ASP A 313 22.06 5.26 5.03
C ASP A 313 21.65 5.72 3.63
N LEU A 314 20.90 4.88 2.90
CA LEU A 314 20.37 5.23 1.57
C LEU A 314 19.45 6.45 1.64
N GLN A 315 18.60 6.53 2.66
CA GLN A 315 17.77 7.72 2.91
C GLN A 315 18.64 8.94 3.22
N GLY A 316 19.65 8.81 4.08
CA GLY A 316 20.60 9.86 4.40
C GLY A 316 21.38 10.36 3.19
N LEU A 317 21.76 9.47 2.27
CA LEU A 317 22.37 9.82 0.98
C LEU A 317 21.40 10.57 0.07
N SER A 318 20.12 10.22 0.10
CA SER A 318 19.06 10.91 -0.66
C SER A 318 18.83 12.32 -0.12
N VAL A 319 18.65 12.45 1.20
CA VAL A 319 18.42 13.72 1.90
C VAL A 319 19.62 14.66 1.79
N SER A 320 20.85 14.14 1.87
CA SER A 320 22.08 14.93 1.66
C SER A 320 22.32 15.32 0.20
N GLY A 321 21.48 14.88 -0.73
CA GLY A 321 21.55 15.21 -2.15
C GLY A 321 22.61 14.44 -2.95
N LYS A 322 23.33 13.49 -2.32
CA LYS A 322 24.39 12.73 -2.99
C LYS A 322 23.87 11.75 -4.03
N LEU A 323 22.66 11.20 -3.82
CA LEU A 323 22.01 10.34 -4.82
C LEU A 323 21.54 11.10 -6.08
N PHE A 324 21.68 12.44 -6.11
CA PHE A 324 21.54 13.21 -7.35
C PHE A 324 22.80 13.14 -8.22
N ASN A 325 23.95 12.78 -7.66
CA ASN A 325 25.09 12.36 -8.47
C ASN A 325 24.78 11.00 -9.12
N MET A 326 24.70 11.00 -10.46
CA MET A 326 24.29 9.84 -11.23
C MET A 326 25.27 8.66 -11.10
N ALA A 327 26.57 8.92 -10.86
CA ALA A 327 27.55 7.86 -10.64
C ALA A 327 27.30 7.15 -9.31
N VAL A 328 27.09 7.90 -8.22
CA VAL A 328 26.74 7.37 -6.89
C VAL A 328 25.43 6.58 -6.96
N ARG A 329 24.42 7.11 -7.64
CA ARG A 329 23.13 6.44 -7.83
C ARG A 329 23.26 5.12 -8.59
N LYS A 330 24.04 5.09 -9.66
CA LYS A 330 24.31 3.88 -10.44
C LYS A 330 25.05 2.83 -9.61
N ALA A 331 26.04 3.23 -8.82
CA ALA A 331 26.73 2.33 -7.91
C ALA A 331 25.76 1.71 -6.90
N GLN A 332 24.95 2.53 -6.22
CA GLN A 332 23.96 2.05 -5.25
C GLN A 332 22.88 1.15 -5.89
N SER A 333 22.42 1.48 -7.10
CA SER A 333 21.47 0.66 -7.87
C SER A 333 22.05 -0.73 -8.17
N LYS A 334 23.33 -0.82 -8.55
CA LYS A 334 24.01 -2.11 -8.79
C LYS A 334 24.14 -2.92 -7.51
N VAL A 335 24.52 -2.29 -6.39
CA VAL A 335 24.63 -2.99 -5.10
C VAL A 335 23.26 -3.50 -4.65
N GLU A 336 22.20 -2.69 -4.73
CA GLU A 336 20.83 -3.13 -4.45
C GLU A 336 20.36 -4.22 -5.40
N ALA A 337 20.72 -4.17 -6.68
CA ALA A 337 20.41 -5.25 -7.63
C ALA A 337 21.16 -6.54 -7.29
N GLY A 338 22.39 -6.45 -6.79
CA GLY A 338 23.16 -7.57 -6.25
C GLY A 338 22.50 -8.16 -5.00
N LEU A 339 22.04 -7.29 -4.10
CA LEU A 339 21.32 -7.69 -2.88
C LEU A 339 19.95 -8.31 -3.15
N ALA A 340 19.20 -7.74 -4.09
CA ALA A 340 17.92 -8.28 -4.55
C ALA A 340 18.09 -9.60 -5.31
N LYS A 341 19.25 -9.83 -5.95
CA LYS A 341 19.60 -11.15 -6.50
C LYS A 341 20.04 -12.13 -5.42
N SER A 342 20.64 -11.64 -4.33
CA SER A 342 20.82 -12.40 -3.09
C SER A 342 19.58 -12.29 -2.21
N ASP A 343 18.40 -12.53 -2.80
CA ASP A 343 17.15 -12.68 -2.04
C ASP A 343 17.41 -13.70 -0.94
N TRP A 344 17.52 -13.20 0.29
CA TRP A 344 17.86 -14.02 1.46
C TRP A 344 16.77 -15.05 1.75
N VAL A 345 15.55 -14.75 1.30
CA VAL A 345 14.46 -15.68 1.10
C VAL A 345 14.47 -16.11 -0.36
N GLY A 346 15.00 -17.29 -0.66
CA GLY A 346 15.12 -17.78 -2.03
C GLY A 346 13.78 -17.78 -2.77
N GLU A 347 13.80 -17.54 -4.08
CA GLU A 347 12.60 -17.64 -4.91
C GLU A 347 11.96 -19.03 -4.75
N TRP A 348 10.66 -19.05 -4.46
CA TRP A 348 9.93 -20.30 -4.43
C TRP A 348 9.95 -20.91 -5.84
N PRO A 349 10.37 -22.17 -6.00
CA PRO A 349 10.38 -22.80 -7.31
C PRO A 349 9.02 -22.69 -7.98
N ARG A 350 8.98 -22.44 -9.30
CA ARG A 350 7.72 -22.31 -10.02
C ARG A 350 6.82 -23.54 -9.85
N ALA A 351 7.42 -24.74 -9.87
CA ALA A 351 6.69 -25.98 -9.64
C ALA A 351 6.01 -25.99 -8.27
N THR A 352 6.71 -25.58 -7.22
CA THR A 352 6.15 -25.45 -5.86
C THR A 352 5.04 -24.40 -5.80
N THR A 353 5.27 -23.23 -6.38
CA THR A 353 4.30 -22.12 -6.42
C THR A 353 3.00 -22.57 -7.09
N VAL A 354 3.12 -23.30 -8.21
CA VAL A 354 1.97 -23.86 -8.93
C VAL A 354 1.25 -24.92 -8.09
N LYS A 355 1.99 -25.87 -7.50
CA LYS A 355 1.38 -26.94 -6.69
C LYS A 355 0.68 -26.41 -5.45
N LEU A 356 1.31 -25.49 -4.73
CA LEU A 356 0.74 -24.84 -3.55
C LEU A 356 -0.54 -24.07 -3.91
N GLY A 357 -0.49 -23.23 -4.96
CA GLY A 357 -1.67 -22.50 -5.41
C GLY A 357 -2.78 -23.41 -5.93
N ALA A 358 -2.45 -24.50 -6.64
CA ALA A 358 -3.42 -25.47 -7.13
C ALA A 358 -4.12 -26.22 -5.98
N MET A 359 -3.35 -26.62 -4.95
CA MET A 359 -3.88 -27.26 -3.75
C MET A 359 -4.86 -26.33 -3.02
N LEU A 360 -4.48 -25.07 -2.79
CA LEU A 360 -5.31 -24.10 -2.08
C LEU A 360 -6.60 -23.74 -2.85
N VAL A 361 -6.50 -23.55 -4.16
CA VAL A 361 -7.69 -23.40 -5.02
C VAL A 361 -8.56 -24.65 -4.95
N GLY A 362 -7.96 -25.85 -4.96
CA GLY A 362 -8.67 -27.11 -4.83
C GLY A 362 -9.45 -27.22 -3.52
N ILE A 363 -8.86 -26.81 -2.39
CA ILE A 363 -9.56 -26.72 -1.10
C ILE A 363 -10.72 -25.73 -1.20
N LEU A 364 -10.48 -24.54 -1.75
CA LEU A 364 -11.50 -23.51 -1.87
C LEU A 364 -12.70 -23.96 -2.72
N LEU A 365 -12.46 -24.62 -3.86
CA LEU A 365 -13.51 -25.15 -4.75
C LEU A 365 -14.39 -26.21 -4.05
N LYS A 366 -13.82 -27.00 -3.13
CA LYS A 366 -14.56 -28.02 -2.37
C LYS A 366 -15.41 -27.41 -1.25
N VAL A 367 -14.86 -26.41 -0.56
CA VAL A 367 -15.46 -25.80 0.64
C VAL A 367 -16.49 -24.73 0.30
N ALA A 368 -16.18 -23.86 -0.67
CA ALA A 368 -16.99 -22.68 -0.93
C ALA A 368 -18.33 -23.03 -1.57
N LYS A 369 -19.41 -22.93 -0.78
CA LYS A 369 -20.80 -23.14 -1.21
C LYS A 369 -21.65 -21.93 -0.84
N ILE A 370 -22.64 -21.62 -1.68
CA ILE A 370 -23.62 -20.55 -1.48
C ILE A 370 -25.05 -21.11 -1.47
N GLU A 371 -25.97 -20.40 -0.84
CA GLU A 371 -27.39 -20.73 -0.87
C GLU A 371 -28.07 -19.97 -2.01
N VAL A 372 -28.65 -20.69 -2.96
CA VAL A 372 -29.41 -20.14 -4.09
C VAL A 372 -30.86 -20.57 -3.94
N THR A 373 -31.78 -19.66 -4.24
CA THR A 373 -33.22 -19.96 -4.27
C THR A 373 -33.59 -20.20 -5.72
N GLU A 374 -33.91 -21.44 -6.07
CA GLU A 374 -34.34 -21.83 -7.41
C GLU A 374 -35.85 -22.11 -7.38
N LEU A 375 -36.56 -21.71 -8.44
CA LEU A 375 -37.95 -22.08 -8.64
C LEU A 375 -37.95 -23.48 -9.23
N ASN A 376 -38.53 -24.45 -8.51
CA ASN A 376 -38.69 -25.79 -9.04
C ASN A 376 -39.79 -25.78 -10.12
N GLU A 377 -39.41 -26.00 -11.38
CA GLU A 377 -40.29 -25.90 -12.55
C GLU A 377 -41.46 -26.90 -12.51
N GLU A 378 -41.33 -27.99 -11.76
CA GLU A 378 -42.36 -29.04 -11.65
C GLU A 378 -43.36 -28.80 -10.49
N THR A 379 -42.94 -28.15 -9.41
CA THR A 379 -43.78 -27.96 -8.20
C THR A 379 -44.21 -26.51 -7.98
N GLY A 380 -43.64 -25.56 -8.71
CA GLY A 380 -43.91 -24.12 -8.56
C GLY A 380 -43.46 -23.53 -7.23
N GLN A 381 -42.74 -24.29 -6.41
CA GLN A 381 -42.25 -23.85 -5.09
C GLN A 381 -40.79 -23.41 -5.17
N THR A 382 -40.45 -22.38 -4.40
CA THR A 382 -39.08 -21.88 -4.27
C THR A 382 -38.31 -22.72 -3.25
N GLU A 383 -37.30 -23.45 -3.68
CA GLU A 383 -36.43 -24.24 -2.80
C GLU A 383 -35.07 -23.57 -2.64
N ARG A 384 -34.51 -23.63 -1.43
CA ARG A 384 -33.15 -23.14 -1.13
C ARG A 384 -32.16 -24.29 -1.21
N LYS A 385 -31.25 -24.24 -2.19
CA LYS A 385 -30.23 -25.26 -2.42
C LYS A 385 -28.83 -24.70 -2.19
N LYS A 386 -27.94 -25.52 -1.59
CA LYS A 386 -26.51 -25.19 -1.49
C LYS A 386 -25.78 -25.62 -2.76
N VAL A 387 -25.22 -24.66 -3.49
CA VAL A 387 -24.47 -24.88 -4.73
C VAL A 387 -23.03 -24.40 -4.58
N PRO A 388 -22.06 -24.94 -5.35
CA PRO A 388 -20.68 -24.45 -5.33
C PRO A 388 -20.60 -22.95 -5.69
N ALA A 389 -19.83 -22.20 -4.91
CA ALA A 389 -19.60 -20.78 -5.14
C ALA A 389 -18.73 -20.53 -6.38
N PHE A 390 -17.80 -21.45 -6.61
CA PHE A 390 -16.82 -21.43 -7.68
C PHE A 390 -16.82 -22.79 -8.37
N GLU A 391 -16.71 -22.77 -9.69
CA GLU A 391 -16.69 -23.98 -10.52
C GLU A 391 -15.46 -23.95 -11.42
N HIS A 392 -14.78 -25.09 -11.54
CA HIS A 392 -13.76 -25.27 -12.55
C HIS A 392 -14.42 -25.71 -13.85
N SER A 393 -14.28 -24.90 -14.89
CA SER A 393 -14.81 -25.20 -16.23
C SER A 393 -13.72 -24.97 -17.27
N PHE A 394 -14.02 -25.34 -18.51
CA PHE A 394 -13.09 -25.14 -19.62
C PHE A 394 -13.68 -24.17 -20.61
N TRP A 395 -12.84 -23.27 -21.10
CA TRP A 395 -13.20 -22.32 -22.13
C TRP A 395 -12.31 -22.49 -23.35
N LEU A 396 -12.92 -22.53 -24.53
CA LEU A 396 -12.20 -22.64 -25.79
C LEU A 396 -11.88 -21.23 -26.31
N SER A 397 -10.59 -20.89 -26.40
CA SER A 397 -10.12 -19.62 -26.95
C SER A 397 -9.06 -19.89 -28.02
N ASN A 398 -9.21 -19.30 -29.20
CA ASN A 398 -8.30 -19.49 -30.33
C ASN A 398 -8.00 -20.97 -30.68
N GLY A 399 -8.99 -21.85 -30.52
CA GLY A 399 -8.84 -23.29 -30.78
C GLY A 399 -8.19 -24.10 -29.64
N TYR A 400 -7.75 -23.45 -28.55
CA TYR A 400 -7.15 -24.11 -27.39
C TYR A 400 -8.13 -24.17 -26.21
N ARG A 401 -8.09 -25.29 -25.47
CA ARG A 401 -8.89 -25.50 -24.25
C ARG A 401 -8.14 -24.95 -23.04
N HIS A 402 -8.69 -23.92 -22.40
CA HIS A 402 -8.15 -23.31 -21.19
C HIS A 402 -9.01 -23.65 -19.97
N GLY A 403 -8.39 -24.04 -18.85
CA GLY A 403 -9.09 -24.18 -17.57
C GLY A 403 -9.39 -22.80 -16.96
N ILE A 404 -10.64 -22.56 -16.59
CA ILE A 404 -11.12 -21.33 -15.99
C ILE A 404 -11.84 -21.63 -14.66
N ILE A 405 -11.72 -20.71 -13.72
CA ILE A 405 -12.51 -20.71 -12.49
C ILE A 405 -13.64 -19.70 -12.69
N LYS A 406 -14.88 -20.18 -12.66
CA LYS A 406 -16.08 -19.37 -12.83
C LYS A 406 -16.77 -19.22 -11.49
N MET A 407 -17.16 -18.00 -11.15
CA MET A 407 -17.99 -17.72 -9.99
C MET A 407 -19.46 -17.89 -10.33
N HIS A 408 -20.24 -18.42 -9.39
CA HIS A 408 -21.67 -18.58 -9.56
C HIS A 408 -22.36 -17.23 -9.83
N LEU A 409 -23.42 -17.23 -10.66
CA LEU A 409 -24.07 -15.99 -11.12
C LEU A 409 -24.66 -15.18 -9.97
N GLU A 410 -25.28 -15.86 -9.00
CA GLU A 410 -25.82 -15.22 -7.79
C GLU A 410 -24.73 -14.57 -6.93
N LEU A 411 -23.56 -15.22 -6.81
CA LEU A 411 -22.44 -14.63 -6.10
C LEU A 411 -21.87 -13.41 -6.85
N THR A 412 -21.83 -13.48 -8.18
CA THR A 412 -21.43 -12.35 -9.04
C THR A 412 -22.39 -11.17 -8.87
N SER A 413 -23.70 -11.40 -8.78
CA SER A 413 -24.71 -10.36 -8.58
C SER A 413 -24.59 -9.72 -7.19
N ILE A 414 -24.36 -10.53 -6.15
CA ILE A 414 -24.08 -10.08 -4.78
C ILE A 414 -22.80 -9.23 -4.73
N MET A 415 -21.76 -9.66 -5.44
CA MET A 415 -20.47 -8.99 -5.50
C MET A 415 -20.54 -7.67 -6.27
N ALA A 416 -21.32 -7.59 -7.35
CA ALA A 416 -21.54 -6.36 -8.09
C ALA A 416 -22.30 -5.29 -7.27
N ARG A 417 -23.16 -5.74 -6.35
CA ARG A 417 -23.95 -4.87 -5.45
C ARG A 417 -23.18 -4.44 -4.19
N SER A 418 -22.16 -5.20 -3.80
CA SER A 418 -21.38 -4.95 -2.58
C SER A 418 -20.08 -4.21 -2.90
N SER A 419 -19.66 -3.28 -2.02
CA SER A 419 -18.44 -2.49 -2.18
C SER A 419 -17.17 -3.29 -1.82
N TYR A 420 -17.14 -4.58 -2.16
CA TYR A 420 -16.09 -5.54 -1.76
C TYR A 420 -14.71 -5.15 -2.32
N THR A 421 -14.65 -4.42 -3.42
CA THR A 421 -13.39 -3.86 -3.97
C THR A 421 -12.68 -2.88 -3.04
N ARG A 422 -13.38 -2.28 -2.06
CA ARG A 422 -12.77 -1.41 -1.03
C ARG A 422 -12.09 -2.19 0.11
N ILE A 423 -12.33 -3.50 0.21
CA ILE A 423 -11.77 -4.39 1.24
C ILE A 423 -10.32 -4.79 0.88
N LEU A 424 -10.01 -4.86 -0.41
CA LEU A 424 -8.80 -5.49 -0.96
C LEU A 424 -7.58 -4.58 -1.13
N SER A 425 -7.62 -3.32 -0.72
CA SER A 425 -6.46 -2.43 -0.84
C SER A 425 -5.89 -2.13 0.54
N ALA A 426 -4.71 -2.67 0.83
CA ALA A 426 -3.83 -2.14 1.87
C ALA A 426 -3.73 -0.63 1.66
N ARG A 427 -4.11 0.15 2.67
CA ARG A 427 -4.29 1.59 2.49
C ARG A 427 -2.97 2.30 2.73
N HIS A 428 -2.29 2.60 1.64
CA HIS A 428 -1.11 3.43 1.60
C HIS A 428 -1.39 4.82 2.22
N LEU A 429 -0.77 5.10 3.37
CA LEU A 429 -0.81 6.38 4.06
C LEU A 429 0.42 7.23 3.72
N PRO A 430 0.41 8.55 4.01
CA PRO A 430 1.61 9.39 3.92
C PRO A 430 2.71 8.85 4.85
N MET A 431 3.98 9.07 4.49
CA MET A 431 5.10 8.63 5.31
C MET A 431 5.52 9.72 6.30
N ILE A 432 5.99 9.35 7.49
CA ILE A 432 6.59 10.29 8.47
C ILE A 432 8.10 10.44 8.30
N VAL A 433 8.73 9.52 7.58
CA VAL A 433 10.16 9.55 7.22
C VAL A 433 10.34 9.72 5.72
N PRO A 434 11.51 10.20 5.26
CA PRO A 434 11.83 10.27 3.84
C PRO A 434 11.61 8.92 3.13
N PRO A 435 11.03 8.89 1.92
CA PRO A 435 10.78 7.65 1.21
C PRO A 435 12.08 6.95 0.79
N LYS A 436 12.01 5.64 0.54
CA LYS A 436 13.14 4.88 -0.03
C LYS A 436 13.44 5.44 -1.44
N PRO A 437 14.70 5.81 -1.74
CA PRO A 437 15.05 6.36 -3.05
C PRO A 437 14.80 5.34 -4.17
N TRP A 438 14.37 5.83 -5.33
CA TRP A 438 14.09 4.99 -6.49
C TRP A 438 15.36 4.51 -7.20
N LEU A 439 15.83 3.30 -6.91
CA LEU A 439 17.07 2.78 -7.51
C LEU A 439 16.82 1.87 -8.73
N SER A 440 15.62 1.32 -8.85
CA SER A 440 15.19 0.44 -9.94
C SER A 440 13.69 0.62 -10.20
N TYR A 441 13.16 -0.01 -11.25
CA TYR A 441 11.74 0.04 -11.59
C TYR A 441 10.81 -0.47 -10.47
N ASN A 442 11.31 -1.30 -9.56
CA ASN A 442 10.57 -1.94 -8.46
C ASN A 442 11.21 -1.72 -7.07
N ILE A 443 12.21 -0.84 -6.98
CA ILE A 443 12.92 -0.54 -5.73
C ILE A 443 12.83 0.96 -5.49
N GLY A 444 11.96 1.37 -4.57
CA GLY A 444 11.75 2.76 -4.15
C GLY A 444 10.33 3.01 -3.63
N GLY A 445 10.09 4.19 -3.07
CA GLY A 445 8.80 4.57 -2.48
C GLY A 445 8.73 4.23 -0.98
N TYR A 446 7.87 3.27 -0.63
CA TYR A 446 7.68 2.82 0.75
C TYR A 446 8.87 1.99 1.28
N LEU A 447 8.93 1.79 2.61
CA LEU A 447 10.00 1.03 3.25
C LEU A 447 9.85 -0.48 3.05
N SER A 448 8.65 -0.98 3.32
CA SER A 448 8.31 -2.40 3.35
C SER A 448 7.56 -2.81 2.08
N PHE A 449 6.71 -1.94 1.54
CA PHE A 449 5.94 -2.25 0.35
C PHE A 449 6.76 -2.16 -0.93
N SER A 450 6.79 -3.26 -1.70
CA SER A 450 7.31 -3.22 -3.07
C SER A 450 6.37 -2.38 -3.96
N SER A 451 6.89 -1.25 -4.43
CA SER A 451 6.17 -0.33 -5.31
C SER A 451 6.84 -0.30 -6.68
N LEU A 452 6.03 -0.17 -7.74
CA LEU A 452 6.54 0.07 -9.10
C LEU A 452 6.67 1.56 -9.36
N CYS A 453 7.79 1.97 -9.97
CA CYS A 453 8.03 3.36 -10.35
C CYS A 453 7.03 3.83 -11.42
N MET A 454 6.47 2.90 -12.20
CA MET A 454 5.46 3.14 -13.23
C MET A 454 4.13 2.45 -12.88
N ARG A 455 3.01 3.18 -12.96
CA ARG A 455 1.65 2.65 -12.88
C ARG A 455 1.34 1.85 -14.14
N ILE A 456 1.34 0.52 -14.02
CA ILE A 456 1.03 -0.39 -15.12
C ILE A 456 -0.35 -0.98 -14.91
N HIS A 457 -1.26 -0.69 -15.84
CA HIS A 457 -2.61 -1.25 -15.83
C HIS A 457 -2.65 -2.48 -16.75
N ASN A 458 -2.35 -3.66 -16.23
CA ASN A 458 -2.46 -4.95 -16.93
C ASN A 458 -1.75 -5.02 -18.31
N ASN A 459 -0.72 -4.20 -18.56
CA ASN A 459 0.04 -4.22 -19.81
C ASN A 459 1.42 -4.86 -19.60
N VAL A 460 1.58 -6.07 -20.15
CA VAL A 460 2.81 -6.88 -20.04
C VAL A 460 3.98 -6.26 -20.82
N GLU A 461 3.72 -5.59 -21.94
CA GLU A 461 4.77 -4.94 -22.73
C GLU A 461 5.40 -3.80 -21.95
N HIS A 462 4.58 -2.92 -21.35
CA HIS A 462 5.06 -1.83 -20.50
C HIS A 462 5.96 -2.35 -19.36
N GLN A 463 5.58 -3.49 -18.77
CA GLN A 463 6.38 -4.13 -17.71
C GLN A 463 7.71 -4.66 -18.23
N LYS A 464 7.74 -5.28 -19.41
CA LYS A 464 8.98 -5.78 -20.03
C LYS A 464 9.91 -4.62 -20.39
N TYR A 465 9.39 -3.56 -21.02
CA TYR A 465 10.19 -2.41 -21.43
C TYR A 465 10.76 -1.65 -20.24
N ILE A 466 9.97 -1.40 -19.19
CA ILE A 466 10.48 -0.67 -18.02
C ILE A 466 11.56 -1.48 -17.28
N LYS A 467 11.38 -2.81 -17.19
CA LYS A 467 12.38 -3.71 -16.62
C LYS A 467 13.67 -3.66 -17.43
N HIS A 468 13.57 -3.76 -18.76
CA HIS A 468 14.72 -3.69 -19.66
C HIS A 468 15.48 -2.36 -19.57
N LEU A 469 14.76 -1.23 -19.50
CA LEU A 469 15.37 0.10 -19.32
C LEU A 469 16.06 0.25 -17.96
N SER A 470 15.50 -0.36 -16.92
CA SER A 470 16.08 -0.41 -15.59
C SER A 470 17.39 -1.21 -15.57
N GLU A 471 17.41 -2.37 -16.22
CA GLU A 471 18.62 -3.22 -16.37
C GLU A 471 19.74 -2.49 -17.13
N GLN A 472 19.37 -1.63 -18.10
CA GLN A 472 20.33 -0.77 -18.82
C GLN A 472 20.73 0.50 -18.05
N GLY A 473 20.17 0.75 -16.86
CA GLY A 473 20.47 1.95 -16.06
C GLY A 473 20.02 3.27 -16.71
N LYS A 474 19.07 3.24 -17.65
CA LYS A 474 18.59 4.42 -18.40
C LYS A 474 17.50 5.21 -17.68
N LEU A 475 16.95 4.67 -16.59
CA LEU A 475 15.87 5.33 -15.83
C LEU A 475 16.38 6.37 -14.80
N GLY A 476 17.69 6.50 -14.60
CA GLY A 476 18.28 7.26 -13.50
C GLY A 476 17.72 8.68 -13.32
N THR A 477 17.60 9.45 -14.39
CA THR A 477 17.07 10.84 -14.34
C THR A 477 15.60 10.90 -13.92
N VAL A 478 14.76 10.00 -14.45
CA VAL A 478 13.33 9.95 -14.13
C VAL A 478 13.13 9.55 -12.67
N LEU A 479 13.89 8.55 -12.21
CA LEU A 479 13.84 8.10 -10.83
C LEU A 479 14.34 9.18 -9.86
N ALA A 480 15.39 9.94 -10.23
CA ALA A 480 15.84 11.08 -9.43
C ALA A 480 14.78 12.18 -9.34
N GLY A 481 14.03 12.43 -10.42
CA GLY A 481 12.89 13.34 -10.40
C GLY A 481 11.78 12.88 -9.43
N LEU A 482 11.48 11.58 -9.38
CA LEU A 482 10.56 11.04 -8.38
C LEU A 482 11.05 11.24 -6.95
N ASP A 483 12.36 11.08 -6.71
CA ASP A 483 12.94 11.30 -5.38
C ASP A 483 12.83 12.76 -4.95
N VAL A 484 13.08 13.74 -5.83
CA VAL A 484 12.89 15.17 -5.50
C VAL A 484 11.45 15.44 -5.05
N LEU A 485 10.48 14.89 -5.77
CA LEU A 485 9.06 15.05 -5.43
C LEU A 485 8.72 14.37 -4.09
N GLY A 486 9.27 13.18 -3.85
CA GLY A 486 9.04 12.40 -2.63
C GLY A 486 9.75 12.93 -1.38
N LEU A 487 10.91 13.56 -1.53
CA LEU A 487 11.70 14.15 -0.43
C LEU A 487 11.12 15.49 0.06
N THR A 488 10.20 16.09 -0.69
CA THR A 488 9.55 17.34 -0.27
C THR A 488 8.74 17.11 1.00
N LYS A 489 9.09 17.83 2.07
CA LYS A 489 8.40 17.76 3.36
C LYS A 489 7.13 18.59 3.37
N TRP A 490 6.05 18.00 3.84
CA TRP A 490 4.75 18.63 4.00
C TRP A 490 4.31 18.64 5.46
N ALA A 491 3.42 19.57 5.81
CA ALA A 491 2.82 19.70 7.12
C ALA A 491 1.33 19.97 6.98
N ILE A 492 0.57 19.72 8.04
CA ILE A 492 -0.84 20.12 8.10
C ILE A 492 -0.94 21.60 8.46
N ASN A 493 -1.74 22.34 7.69
CA ASN A 493 -2.08 23.72 8.00
C ASN A 493 -3.05 23.76 9.19
N LYS A 494 -2.49 23.92 10.39
CA LYS A 494 -3.25 23.89 11.65
C LYS A 494 -4.44 24.86 11.67
N ARG A 495 -4.28 26.07 11.12
CA ARG A 495 -5.33 27.09 11.11
C ARG A 495 -6.52 26.66 10.24
N VAL A 496 -6.24 26.17 9.03
CA VAL A 496 -7.29 25.65 8.14
C VAL A 496 -7.91 24.38 8.73
N PHE A 497 -7.10 23.51 9.32
CA PHE A 497 -7.59 22.29 9.96
C PHE A 497 -8.56 22.58 11.11
N THR A 498 -8.31 23.59 11.95
CA THR A 498 -9.24 24.03 13.00
C THR A 498 -10.60 24.41 12.41
N VAL A 499 -10.63 25.24 11.36
CA VAL A 499 -11.87 25.64 10.69
C VAL A 499 -12.60 24.43 10.09
N VAL A 500 -11.89 23.55 9.39
CA VAL A 500 -12.45 22.32 8.80
C VAL A 500 -13.05 21.42 9.88
N ARG A 501 -12.34 21.24 11.00
CA ARG A 501 -12.80 20.45 12.14
C ARG A 501 -14.06 21.03 12.76
N ASP A 502 -14.11 22.35 12.97
CA ASP A 502 -15.25 23.02 13.61
C ASP A 502 -16.50 22.93 12.72
N VAL A 503 -16.34 23.12 11.40
CA VAL A 503 -17.41 22.89 10.41
C VAL A 503 -17.85 21.43 10.38
N TRP A 504 -16.91 20.49 10.34
CA TRP A 504 -17.20 19.06 10.31
C TRP A 504 -18.01 18.62 11.54
N ASN A 505 -17.60 19.08 12.73
CA ASN A 505 -18.29 18.82 14.01
C ASN A 505 -19.66 19.51 14.11
N SER A 506 -19.87 20.62 13.41
CA SER A 506 -21.18 21.27 13.34
C SER A 506 -22.21 20.48 12.54
N GLY A 507 -21.77 19.55 11.68
CA GLY A 507 -22.64 18.77 10.79
C GLY A 507 -23.23 19.56 9.62
N LYS A 508 -22.94 20.86 9.50
CA LYS A 508 -23.41 21.71 8.40
C LYS A 508 -22.61 21.47 7.12
N SER A 509 -23.19 21.84 5.98
CA SER A 509 -22.48 21.88 4.70
C SER A 509 -21.69 23.18 4.57
N LEU A 510 -20.45 23.11 4.12
CA LEU A 510 -19.68 24.29 3.69
C LEU A 510 -18.63 23.88 2.65
N ALA A 511 -18.60 24.57 1.51
CA ALA A 511 -17.69 24.26 0.40
C ALA A 511 -17.69 22.76 0.05
N ASP A 512 -16.53 22.11 0.10
CA ASP A 512 -16.35 20.67 -0.18
C ASP A 512 -16.75 19.75 1.00
N ILE A 513 -17.20 20.31 2.13
CA ILE A 513 -17.65 19.54 3.30
C ILE A 513 -19.16 19.28 3.19
N PRO A 514 -19.58 18.01 2.99
CA PRO A 514 -20.99 17.64 2.86
C PRO A 514 -21.73 17.66 4.22
N PRO A 515 -23.04 17.94 4.25
CA PRO A 515 -23.82 17.99 5.49
C PRO A 515 -24.05 16.58 6.07
N LEU A 516 -24.23 16.50 7.39
CA LEU A 516 -24.54 15.26 8.11
C LEU A 516 -25.90 14.70 7.67
N GLU A 517 -26.91 15.56 7.66
CA GLU A 517 -28.26 15.25 7.21
C GLU A 517 -28.59 16.00 5.92
N LEU A 518 -29.29 15.34 5.00
CA LEU A 518 -29.81 16.00 3.82
C LEU A 518 -31.05 16.80 4.20
N THR A 519 -31.11 18.05 3.75
CA THR A 519 -32.29 18.92 3.94
C THR A 519 -33.52 18.40 3.19
N GLU A 520 -33.32 17.65 2.11
CA GLU A 520 -34.40 17.04 1.33
C GLU A 520 -34.94 15.78 2.05
N SER A 521 -36.27 15.73 2.23
CA SER A 521 -36.96 14.55 2.76
C SER A 521 -37.18 13.48 1.69
N GLU A 522 -37.41 12.24 2.13
CA GLU A 522 -37.75 11.15 1.22
C GLU A 522 -39.05 11.49 0.47
N PRO A 523 -39.07 11.41 -0.88
CA PRO A 523 -40.26 11.69 -1.66
C PRO A 523 -41.42 10.82 -1.17
N GLN A 524 -42.60 11.42 -1.02
CA GLN A 524 -43.80 10.70 -0.65
C GLN A 524 -44.58 10.28 -1.89
N ARG A 525 -45.17 9.08 -1.85
CA ARG A 525 -46.04 8.60 -2.93
C ARG A 525 -47.33 9.41 -2.90
N LYS A 526 -47.68 10.00 -4.06
CA LYS A 526 -48.94 10.73 -4.25
C LYS A 526 -49.93 9.85 -4.99
N PHE A 527 -51.21 9.92 -4.63
CA PHE A 527 -52.28 9.25 -5.35
C PHE A 527 -53.06 10.24 -6.21
N ALA A 528 -53.63 9.77 -7.33
CA ALA A 528 -54.36 10.61 -8.27
C ALA A 528 -55.56 11.31 -7.60
N VAL A 529 -56.19 10.66 -6.61
CA VAL A 529 -57.28 11.22 -5.79
C VAL A 529 -56.85 12.42 -4.93
N ASP A 530 -55.58 12.50 -4.56
CA ASP A 530 -55.04 13.58 -3.70
C ASP A 530 -54.54 14.79 -4.51
N VAL A 531 -54.26 14.60 -5.80
CA VAL A 531 -53.60 15.60 -6.67
C VAL A 531 -54.58 16.23 -7.65
N ILE A 532 -55.62 15.50 -8.07
CA ILE A 532 -56.61 15.96 -9.05
C ILE A 532 -57.80 16.56 -8.30
N PRO A 533 -58.28 17.76 -8.66
CA PRO A 533 -59.49 18.33 -8.06
C PRO A 533 -60.67 17.35 -8.13
N ALA A 534 -61.40 17.20 -7.03
CA ALA A 534 -62.44 16.17 -6.89
C ALA A 534 -63.48 16.17 -8.02
N GLU A 535 -63.86 17.37 -8.50
CA GLU A 535 -64.79 17.56 -9.63
C GLU A 535 -64.27 16.94 -10.93
N LYS A 536 -62.97 17.09 -11.23
CA LYS A 536 -62.34 16.49 -12.41
C LYS A 536 -62.12 15.00 -12.23
N PHE A 537 -61.75 14.57 -11.03
CA PHE A 537 -61.52 13.15 -10.72
C PHE A 537 -62.79 12.30 -10.89
N ALA A 538 -63.95 12.84 -10.50
CA ALA A 538 -65.25 12.19 -10.67
C ALA A 538 -65.67 12.02 -12.14
N THR A 539 -65.22 12.91 -13.03
CA THR A 539 -65.55 12.88 -14.46
C THR A 539 -64.61 12.03 -15.33
N LEU A 540 -63.51 11.52 -14.78
CA LEU A 540 -62.54 10.69 -15.52
C LEU A 540 -63.05 9.24 -15.66
N SER A 541 -62.78 8.62 -16.81
CA SER A 541 -62.98 7.18 -16.98
C SER A 541 -61.97 6.38 -16.13
N GLU A 542 -62.29 5.11 -15.83
CA GLU A 542 -61.37 4.23 -15.05
C GLU A 542 -60.00 4.05 -15.73
N GLU A 543 -59.96 4.05 -17.06
CA GLU A 543 -58.71 4.00 -17.84
C GLU A 543 -57.88 5.27 -17.69
N GLN A 544 -58.52 6.45 -17.66
CA GLN A 544 -57.85 7.73 -17.46
C GLN A 544 -57.32 7.88 -16.02
N LYS A 545 -58.08 7.42 -15.01
CA LYS A 545 -57.61 7.38 -13.61
C LYS A 545 -56.38 6.47 -13.46
N THR A 546 -56.40 5.31 -14.11
CA THR A 546 -55.28 4.36 -14.10
C THR A 546 -54.04 4.93 -14.79
N THR A 547 -54.20 5.58 -15.94
CA THR A 547 -53.10 6.22 -16.69
C THR A 547 -52.43 7.33 -15.88
N GLU A 548 -53.22 8.17 -15.22
CA GLU A 548 -52.70 9.27 -14.39
C GLU A 548 -52.00 8.75 -13.12
N GLN A 549 -52.53 7.68 -12.50
CA GLN A 549 -51.86 7.00 -11.39
C GLN A 549 -50.52 6.37 -11.83
N GLN A 550 -50.45 5.77 -13.02
CA GLN A 550 -49.21 5.24 -13.58
C GLN A 550 -48.16 6.33 -13.84
N ARG A 551 -48.59 7.52 -14.28
CA ARG A 551 -47.73 8.71 -14.46
C ARG A 551 -47.15 9.18 -13.12
N LEU A 552 -48.00 9.32 -12.09
CA LEU A 552 -47.57 9.69 -10.75
C LEU A 552 -46.64 8.66 -10.12
N ASP A 553 -46.92 7.36 -10.30
CA ASP A 553 -46.04 6.28 -9.84
C ASP A 553 -44.68 6.29 -10.55
N ALA A 554 -44.65 6.62 -11.85
CA ALA A 554 -43.39 6.78 -12.58
C ALA A 554 -42.57 7.97 -12.07
N GLN A 555 -43.20 9.13 -11.85
CA GLN A 555 -42.56 10.30 -11.25
C GLN A 555 -42.06 10.03 -9.83
N TYR A 556 -42.85 9.32 -9.02
CA TYR A 556 -42.44 8.89 -7.69
C TYR A 556 -41.21 7.96 -7.74
N ARG A 557 -41.20 6.96 -8.61
CA ARG A 557 -40.03 6.06 -8.79
C ARG A 557 -38.78 6.83 -9.19
N GLN A 558 -38.90 7.81 -10.10
CA GLN A 558 -37.79 8.67 -10.49
C GLN A 558 -37.29 9.52 -9.32
N ALA A 559 -38.19 10.20 -8.60
CA ALA A 559 -37.84 11.02 -7.45
C ALA A 559 -37.17 10.21 -6.33
N VAL A 560 -37.67 9.00 -6.03
CA VAL A 560 -37.06 8.09 -5.05
C VAL A 560 -35.67 7.63 -5.50
N THR A 561 -35.50 7.35 -6.78
CA THR A 561 -34.20 6.96 -7.34
C THR A 561 -33.20 8.10 -7.23
N ASP A 562 -33.62 9.34 -7.55
CA ASP A 562 -32.80 10.53 -7.44
C ASP A 562 -32.43 10.84 -5.99
N TYR A 563 -33.37 10.76 -5.06
CA TYR A 563 -33.14 10.92 -3.62
C TYR A 563 -32.15 9.87 -3.09
N ARG A 564 -32.34 8.58 -3.42
CA ARG A 564 -31.41 7.50 -3.03
C ARG A 564 -30.02 7.73 -3.60
N ARG A 565 -29.90 8.19 -4.84
CA ARG A 565 -28.61 8.55 -5.47
C ARG A 565 -27.93 9.70 -4.72
N LYS A 566 -28.65 10.79 -4.43
CA LYS A 566 -28.13 11.92 -3.64
C LYS A 566 -27.65 11.48 -2.26
N LYS A 567 -28.45 10.67 -1.55
CA LYS A 567 -28.10 10.11 -0.23
C LYS A 567 -26.83 9.24 -0.28
N ALA A 568 -26.72 8.36 -1.27
CA ALA A 568 -25.54 7.53 -1.46
C ALA A 568 -24.28 8.35 -1.81
N ASN A 569 -24.42 9.37 -2.64
CA ASN A 569 -23.35 10.29 -2.99
C ASN A 569 -22.89 11.10 -1.76
N ASN A 570 -23.83 11.66 -0.99
CA ASN A 570 -23.53 12.41 0.24
C ASN A 570 -22.79 11.54 1.25
N HIS A 571 -23.25 10.30 1.45
CA HIS A 571 -22.57 9.34 2.32
C HIS A 571 -21.15 9.02 1.84
N SER A 572 -20.95 8.87 0.53
CA SER A 572 -19.61 8.61 -0.04
C SER A 572 -18.67 9.80 0.15
N LEU A 573 -19.15 11.03 -0.09
CA LEU A 573 -18.38 12.25 0.13
C LEU A 573 -18.06 12.46 1.62
N ARG A 574 -19.02 12.24 2.52
CA ARG A 574 -18.78 12.30 3.98
C ARG A 574 -17.71 11.30 4.39
N CYS A 575 -17.77 10.06 3.91
CA CYS A 575 -16.74 9.07 4.20
C CYS A 575 -15.36 9.56 3.75
N ASP A 576 -15.23 10.05 2.51
CA ASP A 576 -13.98 10.56 1.96
C ASP A 576 -13.41 11.74 2.77
N VAL A 577 -14.25 12.72 3.12
CA VAL A 577 -13.85 13.85 3.98
C VAL A 577 -13.43 13.36 5.36
N ASN A 578 -14.13 12.38 5.95
CA ASN A 578 -13.77 11.82 7.24
C ASN A 578 -12.37 11.17 7.21
N TYR A 579 -12.05 10.39 6.16
CA TYR A 579 -10.67 9.87 6.00
C TYR A 579 -9.63 10.99 5.99
N LYS A 580 -9.89 12.07 5.26
CA LYS A 580 -8.97 13.19 5.14
C LYS A 580 -8.77 13.91 6.46
N VAL A 581 -9.85 14.15 7.21
CA VAL A 581 -9.82 14.80 8.53
C VAL A 581 -9.08 13.94 9.56
N GLU A 582 -9.36 12.64 9.61
CA GLU A 582 -8.70 11.70 10.53
C GLU A 582 -7.19 11.56 10.22
N ILE A 583 -6.82 11.46 8.94
CA ILE A 583 -5.41 11.47 8.53
C ILE A 583 -4.77 12.82 8.90
N ALA A 584 -5.42 13.95 8.58
CA ALA A 584 -4.88 15.26 8.93
C ALA A 584 -4.70 15.45 10.44
N GLN A 585 -5.63 14.94 11.26
CA GLN A 585 -5.53 14.97 12.72
C GLN A 585 -4.31 14.21 13.23
N ALA A 586 -4.05 13.01 12.71
CA ALA A 586 -2.92 12.18 13.14
C ALA A 586 -1.55 12.77 12.74
N PHE A 587 -1.50 13.57 11.67
CA PHE A 587 -0.28 14.20 11.16
C PHE A 587 -0.13 15.68 11.55
N LEU A 588 -0.97 16.22 12.46
CA LEU A 588 -1.04 17.66 12.76
C LEU A 588 0.30 18.30 13.15
N ASP A 589 1.13 17.57 13.91
CA ASP A 589 2.43 18.03 14.43
C ASP A 589 3.62 17.26 13.83
N ARG A 590 3.43 16.65 12.66
CA ARG A 590 4.41 15.73 12.07
C ARG A 590 4.77 16.10 10.63
N PRO A 591 6.00 15.82 10.19
CA PRO A 591 6.32 15.89 8.77
C PRO A 591 5.56 14.79 8.01
N MET A 592 5.18 15.12 6.78
CA MET A 592 4.59 14.21 5.81
C MET A 592 5.44 14.17 4.55
N TYR A 593 5.69 12.96 4.07
CA TYR A 593 6.30 12.70 2.77
C TYR A 593 5.32 11.90 1.92
N PHE A 594 5.24 12.26 0.65
CA PHE A 594 4.41 11.58 -0.32
C PHE A 594 5.33 10.93 -1.35
N PRO A 595 5.67 9.63 -1.27
CA PRO A 595 6.42 8.98 -2.33
C PRO A 595 5.63 9.03 -3.66
N HIS A 596 6.30 9.32 -4.78
CA HIS A 596 5.66 9.39 -6.10
C HIS A 596 6.01 8.19 -6.97
N ASN A 597 5.11 7.88 -7.89
CA ASN A 597 5.35 7.07 -9.09
C ASN A 597 4.88 7.84 -10.33
N PHE A 598 5.07 7.30 -11.53
CA PHE A 598 4.60 7.92 -12.77
C PHE A 598 3.66 7.03 -13.59
N ASP A 599 2.80 7.61 -14.45
CA ASP A 599 2.00 6.85 -15.42
C ASP A 599 2.79 6.52 -16.71
N PHE A 600 2.21 5.76 -17.64
CA PHE A 600 2.89 5.40 -18.90
C PHE A 600 3.32 6.59 -19.77
N ARG A 601 2.86 7.82 -19.47
CA ARG A 601 3.25 9.06 -20.15
C ARG A 601 4.33 9.85 -19.39
N GLY A 602 4.72 9.39 -18.20
CA GLY A 602 5.70 10.04 -17.34
C GLY A 602 5.12 11.07 -16.36
N ARG A 603 3.79 11.20 -16.23
CA ARG A 603 3.19 12.11 -15.24
C ARG A 603 3.34 11.54 -13.84
N ALA A 604 3.90 12.30 -12.91
CA ALA A 604 4.10 11.87 -11.54
C ALA A 604 2.84 12.01 -10.67
N TYR A 605 2.63 11.06 -9.77
CA TYR A 605 1.50 10.98 -8.86
C TYR A 605 1.92 10.41 -7.50
N PRO A 606 1.43 10.94 -6.37
CA PRO A 606 1.61 10.36 -5.05
C PRO A 606 1.10 8.91 -4.99
N LEU A 607 1.83 8.04 -4.28
CA LEU A 607 1.40 6.68 -3.95
C LEU A 607 0.22 6.67 -2.96
N PRO A 608 0.18 7.48 -1.88
CA PRO A 608 -0.98 7.53 -0.98
C PRO A 608 -2.23 8.07 -1.71
N PRO A 609 -3.33 7.30 -1.82
CA PRO A 609 -4.45 7.70 -2.67
C PRO A 609 -5.48 8.61 -2.00
N PHE A 610 -5.63 8.55 -0.67
CA PHE A 610 -6.74 9.21 0.04
C PHE A 610 -6.45 10.66 0.46
N PHE A 611 -5.23 10.93 0.95
CA PHE A 611 -4.82 12.25 1.39
C PHE A 611 -3.45 12.57 0.80
N ASN A 612 -3.40 13.57 -0.09
CA ASN A 612 -2.20 14.03 -0.78
C ASN A 612 -2.44 15.42 -1.40
N GLN A 613 -1.35 16.08 -1.79
CA GLN A 613 -1.32 17.42 -2.37
C GLN A 613 -1.96 17.54 -3.76
N MET A 614 -2.27 16.43 -4.43
CA MET A 614 -2.97 16.42 -5.73
C MET A 614 -4.49 16.26 -5.60
N GLY A 615 -5.01 16.12 -4.38
CA GLY A 615 -6.44 15.97 -4.10
C GLY A 615 -7.29 17.20 -4.46
N ASN A 616 -8.54 17.19 -3.97
CA ASN A 616 -9.46 18.32 -4.10
C ASN A 616 -8.98 19.52 -3.27
N ASP A 617 -9.72 20.63 -3.37
CA ASP A 617 -9.34 21.90 -2.73
C ASP A 617 -9.14 21.75 -1.22
N LEU A 618 -10.02 20.98 -0.55
CA LEU A 618 -9.86 20.64 0.86
C LEU A 618 -8.48 20.03 1.18
N CYS A 619 -8.00 19.06 0.40
CA CYS A 619 -6.67 18.49 0.61
C CYS A 619 -5.55 19.53 0.43
N ARG A 620 -5.66 20.38 -0.60
CA ARG A 620 -4.64 21.39 -0.88
C ARG A 620 -4.60 22.48 0.18
N GLY A 621 -5.75 22.91 0.69
CA GLY A 621 -5.83 23.88 1.78
C GLY A 621 -5.33 23.34 3.13
N LEU A 622 -5.51 22.03 3.36
CA LEU A 622 -5.02 21.35 4.57
C LEU A 622 -3.50 21.11 4.56
N ILE A 623 -2.84 21.16 3.41
CA ILE A 623 -1.42 20.82 3.27
C ILE A 623 -0.59 22.09 3.00
N THR A 624 0.50 22.25 3.74
CA THR A 624 1.50 23.30 3.51
C THR A 624 2.90 22.71 3.45
N PHE A 625 3.89 23.46 2.94
CA PHE A 625 5.29 23.05 3.06
C PHE A 625 5.71 23.04 4.54
N TYR A 626 6.41 21.98 4.94
CA TYR A 626 6.93 21.87 6.31
C TYR A 626 8.07 22.89 6.55
N ASP A 627 9.01 22.97 5.59
CA ASP A 627 10.14 23.88 5.67
C ASP A 627 9.74 25.29 5.19
N GLY A 628 9.55 26.21 6.13
CA GLY A 628 9.26 27.62 5.83
C GLY A 628 10.46 28.35 5.23
N LYS A 629 10.22 29.21 4.23
CA LYS A 629 11.24 30.12 3.67
C LYS A 629 10.87 31.58 3.92
N LYS A 630 11.88 32.41 4.23
CA LYS A 630 11.71 33.87 4.32
C LYS A 630 11.23 34.42 2.98
N LEU A 631 10.24 35.32 3.00
CA LEU A 631 9.61 35.86 1.79
C LEU A 631 10.59 36.62 0.88
N GLY A 632 11.60 37.28 1.45
CA GLY A 632 12.51 38.14 0.70
C GLY A 632 11.80 39.30 0.00
N ALA A 633 12.49 39.94 -0.95
CA ALA A 633 12.02 41.18 -1.58
C ALA A 633 10.72 41.03 -2.38
N ARG A 634 10.48 39.87 -3.00
CA ARG A 634 9.33 39.62 -3.88
C ARG A 634 8.33 38.59 -3.36
N GLY A 635 8.55 37.99 -2.18
CA GLY A 635 7.66 36.95 -1.67
C GLY A 635 6.24 37.46 -1.42
N MET A 636 6.09 38.67 -0.84
CA MET A 636 4.78 39.28 -0.63
C MET A 636 4.04 39.54 -1.95
N PHE A 637 4.75 40.02 -2.97
CA PHE A 637 4.20 40.20 -4.32
C PHE A 637 3.63 38.88 -4.85
N TRP A 638 4.39 37.79 -4.75
CA TRP A 638 3.96 36.49 -5.25
C TRP A 638 2.82 35.86 -4.43
N LEU A 639 2.77 36.11 -3.11
CA LEU A 639 1.64 35.68 -2.28
C LEU A 639 0.34 36.39 -2.67
N LYS A 640 0.38 37.70 -2.93
CA LYS A 640 -0.78 38.45 -3.42
C LYS A 640 -1.23 37.95 -4.80
N VAL A 641 -0.29 37.74 -5.73
CA VAL A 641 -0.59 37.12 -7.02
C VAL A 641 -1.24 35.75 -6.84
N HIS A 642 -0.73 34.91 -5.94
CA HIS A 642 -1.31 33.59 -5.65
C HIS A 642 -2.74 33.70 -5.12
N LEU A 643 -2.99 34.60 -4.16
CA LEU A 643 -4.32 34.82 -3.60
C LEU A 643 -5.34 35.28 -4.65
N ALA A 644 -4.95 36.22 -5.53
CA ALA A 644 -5.80 36.64 -6.65
C ALA A 644 -6.09 35.47 -7.61
N ASN A 645 -5.11 34.60 -7.86
CA ASN A 645 -5.30 33.43 -8.72
C ASN A 645 -6.31 32.45 -8.11
N THR A 646 -6.20 32.16 -6.81
CA THR A 646 -7.13 31.26 -6.12
C THR A 646 -8.54 31.83 -6.02
N TYR A 647 -8.69 33.16 -6.06
CA TYR A 647 -9.99 33.82 -6.17
C TYR A 647 -10.61 33.72 -7.58
N GLY A 648 -9.81 33.41 -8.61
CA GLY A 648 -10.23 33.37 -10.01
C GLY A 648 -9.91 34.64 -10.81
N PHE A 649 -9.14 35.59 -10.23
CA PHE A 649 -8.66 36.79 -10.91
C PHE A 649 -7.31 36.52 -11.60
N ASP A 650 -7.20 35.45 -12.38
CA ASP A 650 -5.95 34.89 -12.91
C ASP A 650 -5.65 35.25 -14.38
N LYS A 651 -6.50 36.06 -15.02
CA LYS A 651 -6.36 36.49 -16.43
C LYS A 651 -5.69 37.85 -16.61
N PHE A 652 -5.55 38.62 -15.53
CA PHE A 652 -5.00 39.98 -15.55
C PHE A 652 -3.49 39.99 -15.35
N SER A 653 -2.84 41.14 -15.52
CA SER A 653 -1.41 41.25 -15.27
C SER A 653 -1.07 40.94 -13.80
N HIS A 654 0.16 40.50 -13.51
CA HIS A 654 0.56 40.26 -12.12
C HIS A 654 0.45 41.51 -11.25
N THR A 655 0.64 42.71 -11.82
CA THR A 655 0.50 43.97 -11.10
C THR A 655 -0.97 44.24 -10.75
N ASP A 656 -1.89 44.01 -11.68
CA ASP A 656 -3.34 44.18 -11.42
C ASP A 656 -3.82 43.18 -10.37
N ARG A 657 -3.29 41.96 -10.37
CA ARG A 657 -3.57 40.95 -9.34
C ARG A 657 -3.11 41.38 -7.95
N VAL A 658 -1.95 42.04 -7.86
CA VAL A 658 -1.48 42.62 -6.59
C VAL A 658 -2.39 43.76 -6.14
N LYS A 659 -2.74 44.66 -7.06
CA LYS A 659 -3.66 45.76 -6.77
C LYS A 659 -5.03 45.25 -6.31
N PHE A 660 -5.57 44.21 -6.94
CA PHE A 660 -6.80 43.55 -6.51
C PHE A 660 -6.73 43.11 -5.04
N CYS A 661 -5.62 42.53 -4.60
CA CYS A 661 -5.44 42.17 -3.19
C CYS A 661 -5.32 43.38 -2.28
N ASP A 662 -4.64 44.45 -2.71
CA ASP A 662 -4.51 45.70 -1.94
C ASP A 662 -5.86 46.40 -1.76
N ASP A 663 -6.66 46.46 -2.83
CA ASP A 663 -8.00 47.05 -2.83
C ASP A 663 -8.99 46.25 -1.97
N ASN A 664 -8.71 44.96 -1.70
CA ASN A 664 -9.53 44.06 -0.87
C ASN A 664 -8.88 43.71 0.47
N TRP A 665 -7.90 44.48 0.93
CA TRP A 665 -7.11 44.14 2.12
C TRP A 665 -7.94 43.93 3.38
N ASP A 666 -8.98 44.73 3.60
CA ASP A 666 -9.86 44.59 4.76
C ASP A 666 -10.63 43.26 4.74
N ASN A 667 -11.15 42.85 3.58
CA ASN A 667 -11.82 41.55 3.41
C ASN A 667 -10.87 40.38 3.66
N ILE A 668 -9.61 40.49 3.20
CA ILE A 668 -8.58 39.47 3.43
C ILE A 668 -8.26 39.35 4.92
N ARG A 669 -8.11 40.48 5.62
CA ARG A 669 -7.84 40.51 7.05
C ARG A 669 -9.02 39.91 7.81
N ASP A 670 -10.25 40.28 7.46
CA ASP A 670 -11.45 39.77 8.10
C ASP A 670 -11.58 38.25 7.92
N SER A 671 -11.47 37.75 6.69
CA SER A 671 -11.51 36.30 6.40
C SER A 671 -10.43 35.49 7.14
N ALA A 672 -9.29 36.10 7.45
CA ALA A 672 -8.21 35.45 8.20
C ALA A 672 -8.44 35.45 9.72
N LEU A 673 -9.17 36.45 10.25
CA LEU A 673 -9.45 36.59 11.68
C LEU A 673 -10.77 35.88 12.08
N HIS A 674 -11.80 35.99 11.24
CA HIS A 674 -13.16 35.47 11.46
C HIS A 674 -13.59 34.58 10.29
N PRO A 675 -12.97 33.40 10.12
CA PRO A 675 -13.19 32.55 8.95
C PRO A 675 -14.62 31.97 8.83
N LEU A 676 -15.42 32.01 9.90
CA LEU A 676 -16.79 31.45 9.92
C LEU A 676 -17.86 32.47 10.33
N ASP A 677 -17.47 33.55 11.02
CA ASP A 677 -18.35 34.50 11.70
C ASP A 677 -18.07 35.99 11.36
N GLY A 678 -17.24 36.24 10.35
CA GLY A 678 -16.90 37.58 9.84
C GLY A 678 -17.99 38.28 9.06
#